data_AF-A0A1L7W4B0-F1
#
_entry.id   AF-A0A1L7W4B0-F1
#
_cell.length_a   1.000
_cell.length_b   1.000
_cell.length_c   1.000
_cell.angle_alpha   90.00
_cell.angle_beta   90.00
_cell.angle_gamma   90.00
#
_symmetry.space_group_name_H-M   'P 1'
#
loop_
_entity.id
_entity.type
_entity.pdbx_description
1 polymer ?
#
loop_
_entity_poly.entity_id
_entity_poly.type
_entity_poly.pdbx_seq_one_letter_code
_entity_poly.pdbx_strand_id
1 'polypeptide(L)'
;MSFEPFQGFQDIQQELLAQNLIAAPPPLSGSIVMVDGLPPPEETTSQQLTPLQLIYNLFSTTQQGASAYNSHPAIVLLIQWMKAQLTDPSWQGSNLNSVIFSNIGETPSSYSAVQLDDSSLKNGGIALLIKSIYNACTRWDDNINLDQCVANIATLNTYIWNNKTDILIMWYREYFNIWPTDNTTYVDMYKAVLCSNAYKSLKQAEASDGTWIDANLEMFHHFAKLAACGATDDQINDIYTELTTAAPIVNASTFGMIYTNHWRDYEGWLNKGNLDFGDLGATNLDDVYEIWFANPPAEPVPSFEYLAEDIIQHYDYWKDSPSPSCLSAPSQVLMASGEILAISEVKPGDCVVSGLLGTAGARNTRTVAFVSKSERAGRQLYELKSLPGIQFTATHPLIMDSIDQRGRDLLPKLEFANHHLAAALNPTWQSLESSAINPRNIITHDGSKDQNPEFLYDIVFEPISSTGESSSSEVLPIYIVEASNGKQLNVLSEAPIIQWFPMEMIFMDNAMHALLESQADMEKVMRTVHMHKGSLQGLLRVLAGTDVSQHLIHASMDATLESVLSLGNDTEDSQRVSDLIEKLIMRLGRTIGKEISTGWLNNSQSSVSEKGLTDIVLVHYLRRLNNSDGNRQPVPAEWTAEISTPHSRSARVHLQGQVQGHNTLLLHEAILLPPIHQQATANSETTTRLVQVELTDGAGNATLVGGGPLTYGSQGILNISNLSTQGSCTHAVLEVELRQVPYDYFEQRQKWNSKRQINYAACLGYAFGLRLLELDE
;
A
#
# COMPACT_ATOMS: atom_id res chain seq x y z
N MET A 1 -27.90 -2.54 -1.76
CA MET A 1 -29.37 -2.39 -1.84
C MET A 1 -30.04 -3.70 -1.44
N SER A 2 -31.06 -3.67 -0.59
CA SER A 2 -31.92 -4.83 -0.31
C SER A 2 -33.25 -4.63 -1.02
N PHE A 3 -33.60 -5.55 -1.91
CA PHE A 3 -34.91 -5.57 -2.57
C PHE A 3 -35.76 -6.68 -1.97
N GLU A 4 -37.01 -6.35 -1.63
CA GLU A 4 -37.99 -7.34 -1.20
C GLU A 4 -39.10 -7.51 -2.25
N PRO A 5 -39.80 -8.65 -2.26
CA PRO A 5 -40.99 -8.84 -3.09
C PRO A 5 -42.07 -7.81 -2.74
N PHE A 6 -42.65 -7.18 -3.77
CA PHE A 6 -43.78 -6.26 -3.62
C PHE A 6 -44.99 -6.99 -3.02
N GLN A 7 -45.45 -6.56 -1.86
CA GLN A 7 -46.63 -7.13 -1.20
C GLN A 7 -47.90 -6.78 -2.01
N GLY A 8 -48.77 -7.77 -2.26
CA GLY A 8 -49.99 -7.59 -3.06
C GLY A 8 -49.83 -7.80 -4.57
N PHE A 9 -48.63 -8.17 -5.05
CA PHE A 9 -48.38 -8.41 -6.48
C PHE A 9 -49.25 -9.52 -7.09
N GLN A 10 -49.64 -10.53 -6.31
CA GLN A 10 -50.48 -11.64 -6.78
C GLN A 10 -51.87 -11.17 -7.24
N ASP A 11 -52.47 -10.20 -6.54
CA ASP A 11 -53.79 -9.67 -6.88
C ASP A 11 -53.72 -8.80 -8.15
N ILE A 12 -52.64 -8.03 -8.31
CA ILE A 12 -52.34 -7.27 -9.53
C ILE A 12 -52.15 -8.23 -10.72
N GLN A 13 -51.41 -9.32 -10.53
CA GLN A 13 -51.20 -10.34 -11.56
C GLN A 13 -52.52 -10.99 -11.99
N GLN A 14 -53.40 -11.32 -11.05
CA GLN A 14 -54.71 -11.90 -11.35
C GLN A 14 -55.64 -10.94 -12.11
N GLU A 15 -55.65 -9.66 -11.78
CA GLU A 15 -56.45 -8.66 -12.51
C GLU A 15 -55.96 -8.52 -13.96
N LEU A 16 -54.65 -8.42 -14.17
CA LEU A 16 -54.07 -8.24 -15.49
C LEU A 16 -54.32 -9.46 -16.40
N LEU A 17 -54.30 -10.67 -15.82
CA LEU A 17 -54.72 -11.91 -16.49
C LEU A 17 -56.20 -11.88 -16.88
N ALA A 18 -57.08 -11.42 -15.97
CA ALA A 18 -58.51 -11.37 -16.21
C ALA A 18 -58.92 -10.34 -17.29
N GLN A 19 -58.14 -9.26 -17.46
CA GLN A 19 -58.39 -8.22 -18.45
C GLN A 19 -57.79 -8.50 -19.84
N ASN A 20 -57.17 -9.68 -20.04
CA ASN A 20 -56.38 -10.02 -21.24
C ASN A 20 -55.27 -8.99 -21.56
N LEU A 21 -54.85 -8.22 -20.57
CA LEU A 21 -53.74 -7.28 -20.73
C LEU A 21 -52.40 -8.02 -20.73
N ILE A 22 -52.39 -9.29 -20.28
CA ILE A 22 -51.25 -10.19 -20.28
C ILE A 22 -51.66 -11.66 -20.58
N ALA A 23 -50.71 -12.48 -21.03
CA ALA A 23 -50.95 -13.90 -21.31
C ALA A 23 -50.80 -14.79 -20.05
N ALA A 24 -51.62 -15.84 -19.95
CA ALA A 24 -51.53 -16.83 -18.87
C ALA A 24 -50.17 -17.54 -18.87
N PRO A 25 -49.50 -17.71 -17.71
CA PRO A 25 -48.26 -18.46 -17.65
C PRO A 25 -48.51 -19.92 -18.09
N PRO A 26 -47.57 -20.56 -18.80
CA PRO A 26 -47.69 -21.98 -19.10
C PRO A 26 -47.73 -22.79 -17.79
N PRO A 27 -48.48 -23.90 -17.74
CA PRO A 27 -48.59 -24.70 -16.52
C PRO A 27 -47.22 -25.19 -16.08
N LEU A 28 -46.93 -25.05 -14.77
CA LEU A 28 -45.72 -25.53 -14.11
C LEU A 28 -45.49 -27.01 -14.45
N SER A 29 -44.46 -27.28 -15.26
CA SER A 29 -43.98 -28.64 -15.48
C SER A 29 -43.01 -29.02 -14.36
N GLY A 30 -43.43 -29.95 -13.51
CA GLY A 30 -42.53 -30.82 -12.75
C GLY A 30 -42.08 -30.31 -11.38
N SER A 31 -42.60 -30.96 -10.34
CA SER A 31 -42.02 -30.99 -9.00
C SER A 31 -40.55 -31.43 -9.04
N ILE A 32 -39.63 -30.60 -8.57
CA ILE A 32 -38.26 -31.05 -8.28
C ILE A 32 -38.26 -31.62 -6.86
N VAL A 33 -38.02 -32.93 -6.77
CA VAL A 33 -37.79 -33.69 -5.55
C VAL A 33 -36.38 -33.36 -5.04
N MET A 34 -36.26 -32.99 -3.76
CA MET A 34 -34.97 -32.91 -3.07
C MET A 34 -34.41 -34.33 -2.88
N VAL A 35 -33.27 -34.63 -3.50
CA VAL A 35 -32.44 -35.80 -3.15
C VAL A 35 -30.98 -35.35 -3.05
N ASP A 36 -30.38 -35.63 -1.90
CA ASP A 36 -28.99 -35.35 -1.58
C ASP A 36 -28.00 -36.18 -2.42
N GLY A 37 -26.96 -35.50 -2.91
CA GLY A 37 -25.62 -36.08 -3.16
C GLY A 37 -25.37 -36.73 -4.53
N LEU A 38 -24.89 -35.95 -5.51
CA LEU A 38 -23.86 -36.21 -6.56
C LEU A 38 -23.92 -35.12 -7.67
N PRO A 39 -22.88 -34.95 -8.52
CA PRO A 39 -22.35 -33.66 -9.01
C PRO A 39 -23.25 -32.99 -10.07
N PRO A 40 -23.04 -31.69 -10.41
CA PRO A 40 -24.02 -30.91 -11.15
C PRO A 40 -24.16 -31.45 -12.59
N PRO A 41 -25.38 -31.58 -13.13
CA PRO A 41 -25.54 -31.74 -14.56
C PRO A 41 -25.28 -30.39 -15.25
N GLU A 42 -24.53 -30.49 -16.34
CA GLU A 42 -24.15 -29.46 -17.30
C GLU A 42 -25.33 -28.60 -17.77
N GLU A 43 -24.99 -27.34 -18.07
CA GLU A 43 -25.70 -26.39 -18.92
C GLU A 43 -27.24 -26.38 -18.80
N THR A 44 -27.73 -25.59 -17.84
CA THR A 44 -29.07 -25.01 -17.98
C THR A 44 -29.02 -24.01 -19.14
N THR A 45 -29.56 -24.40 -20.30
CA THR A 45 -29.95 -23.46 -21.35
C THR A 45 -30.75 -22.33 -20.71
N SER A 46 -30.18 -21.12 -20.66
CA SER A 46 -30.85 -19.92 -20.16
C SER A 46 -32.10 -19.67 -21.01
N GLN A 47 -33.27 -20.05 -20.50
CA GLN A 47 -34.53 -19.65 -21.13
C GLN A 47 -34.60 -18.13 -21.11
N GLN A 48 -34.50 -17.53 -22.29
CA GLN A 48 -34.63 -16.09 -22.47
C GLN A 48 -36.03 -15.67 -21.99
N LEU A 49 -36.07 -14.86 -20.93
CA LEU A 49 -37.32 -14.38 -20.35
C LEU A 49 -38.10 -13.57 -21.39
N THR A 50 -39.42 -13.76 -21.43
CA THR A 50 -40.30 -12.95 -22.28
C THR A 50 -40.30 -11.49 -21.80
N PRO A 51 -40.56 -10.49 -22.68
CA PRO A 51 -40.66 -9.08 -22.29
C PRO A 51 -41.59 -8.84 -21.09
N LEU A 52 -42.68 -9.60 -21.03
CA LEU A 52 -43.64 -9.54 -19.94
C LEU A 52 -43.06 -10.04 -18.61
N GLN A 53 -42.31 -11.14 -18.62
CA GLN A 53 -41.64 -11.66 -17.41
C GLN A 53 -40.57 -10.69 -16.90
N LEU A 54 -39.87 -9.99 -17.80
CA LEU A 54 -38.90 -8.95 -17.43
C LEU A 54 -39.57 -7.78 -16.74
N ILE A 55 -40.67 -7.26 -17.30
CA ILE A 55 -41.45 -6.17 -16.68
C ILE A 55 -42.00 -6.58 -15.32
N TYR A 56 -42.44 -7.83 -15.17
CA TYR A 56 -42.94 -8.31 -13.89
C TYR A 56 -41.85 -8.43 -12.82
N ASN A 57 -40.69 -8.98 -13.17
CA ASN A 57 -39.55 -9.02 -12.25
C ASN A 57 -39.09 -7.60 -11.87
N LEU A 58 -39.09 -6.67 -12.83
CA LEU A 58 -38.77 -5.26 -12.59
C LEU A 58 -39.79 -4.60 -11.65
N PHE A 59 -41.09 -4.85 -11.86
CA PHE A 59 -42.14 -4.27 -11.04
C PHE A 59 -42.15 -4.84 -9.62
N SER A 60 -41.94 -6.15 -9.47
CA SER A 60 -42.05 -6.86 -8.18
C SER A 60 -40.93 -6.57 -7.18
N THR A 61 -39.90 -5.82 -7.56
CA THR A 61 -38.82 -5.42 -6.64
C THR A 61 -39.13 -4.07 -6.01
N THR A 62 -38.97 -3.90 -4.70
CA THR A 62 -39.07 -2.57 -4.08
C THR A 62 -37.91 -2.35 -3.11
N GLN A 63 -37.44 -1.11 -3.00
CA GLN A 63 -36.41 -0.72 -2.03
C GLN A 63 -37.10 -0.26 -0.74
N GLN A 64 -36.72 -0.83 0.40
CA GLN A 64 -37.18 -0.35 1.70
C GLN A 64 -36.16 0.62 2.30
N GLY A 65 -36.47 1.92 2.23
CA GLY A 65 -35.68 3.00 2.81
C GLY A 65 -34.49 3.47 1.96
N ALA A 66 -33.84 4.55 2.40
CA ALA A 66 -32.69 5.13 1.72
C ALA A 66 -31.49 4.18 1.73
N SER A 67 -30.84 4.02 0.57
CA SER A 67 -29.62 3.24 0.46
C SER A 67 -28.41 3.99 1.00
N ALA A 68 -27.46 3.27 1.59
CA ALA A 68 -26.17 3.83 1.95
C ALA A 68 -25.38 4.22 0.69
N TYR A 69 -24.58 5.28 0.75
CA TYR A 69 -23.81 5.78 -0.38
C TYR A 69 -22.83 4.74 -0.93
N ASN A 70 -22.21 3.95 -0.06
CA ASN A 70 -21.34 2.83 -0.42
C ASN A 70 -22.08 1.56 -0.90
N SER A 71 -23.41 1.63 -1.01
CA SER A 71 -24.23 0.59 -1.66
C SER A 71 -24.86 1.10 -2.96
N HIS A 72 -24.40 2.26 -3.44
CA HIS A 72 -24.88 2.89 -4.65
C HIS A 72 -24.63 2.00 -5.87
N PRO A 73 -25.59 1.89 -6.80
CA PRO A 73 -25.44 1.04 -7.98
C PRO A 73 -24.19 1.34 -8.83
N ALA A 74 -23.67 2.55 -8.78
CA ALA A 74 -22.38 2.92 -9.41
C ALA A 74 -21.22 1.99 -9.02
N ILE A 75 -21.17 1.50 -7.78
CA ILE A 75 -20.07 0.63 -7.31
C ILE A 75 -20.13 -0.72 -8.01
N VAL A 76 -21.33 -1.30 -8.10
CA VAL A 76 -21.55 -2.58 -8.81
C VAL A 76 -21.22 -2.42 -10.29
N LEU A 77 -21.64 -1.31 -10.89
CA LEU A 77 -21.33 -0.99 -12.29
C LEU A 77 -19.82 -0.77 -12.51
N LEU A 78 -19.15 -0.10 -11.58
CA LEU A 78 -17.72 0.16 -11.63
C LEU A 78 -16.91 -1.13 -11.50
N ILE A 79 -17.29 -2.02 -10.58
CA ILE A 79 -16.68 -3.35 -10.44
C ILE A 79 -16.89 -4.17 -11.72
N GLN A 80 -18.05 -4.07 -12.37
CA GLN A 80 -18.28 -4.73 -13.67
C GLN A 80 -17.39 -4.18 -14.78
N TRP A 81 -17.27 -2.85 -14.87
CA TRP A 81 -16.36 -2.22 -15.81
C TRP A 81 -14.90 -2.69 -15.56
N MET A 82 -14.46 -2.68 -14.30
CA MET A 82 -13.14 -3.20 -13.91
C MET A 82 -12.98 -4.66 -14.33
N LYS A 83 -14.01 -5.49 -14.09
CA LYS A 83 -14.00 -6.89 -14.49
C LYS A 83 -13.85 -7.08 -16.00
N ALA A 84 -14.48 -6.23 -16.81
CA ALA A 84 -14.38 -6.33 -18.26
C ALA A 84 -13.09 -5.76 -18.85
N GLN A 85 -12.42 -4.83 -18.16
CA GLN A 85 -11.35 -4.01 -18.73
C GLN A 85 -9.96 -4.23 -18.10
N LEU A 86 -9.87 -4.82 -16.90
CA LEU A 86 -8.59 -5.19 -16.26
C LEU A 86 -7.95 -6.46 -16.86
N THR A 87 -8.31 -6.85 -18.09
CA THR A 87 -7.76 -8.02 -18.78
C THR A 87 -6.67 -7.58 -19.76
N ASP A 88 -5.46 -7.33 -19.27
CA ASP A 88 -4.30 -7.22 -20.16
C ASP A 88 -3.97 -8.62 -20.73
N PRO A 89 -3.77 -8.77 -22.06
CA PRO A 89 -3.33 -10.04 -22.65
C PRO A 89 -1.95 -10.54 -22.19
N SER A 90 -1.12 -9.74 -21.50
CA SER A 90 0.11 -10.23 -20.83
C SER A 90 -0.20 -11.14 -19.62
N TRP A 91 -1.40 -11.00 -19.03
CA TRP A 91 -1.85 -11.76 -17.88
C TRP A 91 -2.60 -13.03 -18.33
N GLN A 92 -1.93 -13.87 -19.13
CA GLN A 92 -2.53 -15.11 -19.64
C GLN A 92 -2.61 -16.18 -18.56
N GLY A 93 -3.73 -16.17 -17.84
CA GLY A 93 -4.01 -17.14 -16.78
C GLY A 93 -5.31 -16.84 -16.04
N SER A 94 -6.37 -16.45 -16.73
CA SER A 94 -7.73 -16.35 -16.18
C SER A 94 -7.89 -15.48 -14.93
N ASN A 95 -8.20 -14.20 -15.19
CA ASN A 95 -8.96 -13.28 -14.34
C ASN A 95 -8.27 -12.77 -13.06
N LEU A 96 -7.61 -11.61 -13.17
CA LEU A 96 -7.43 -10.68 -12.04
C LEU A 96 -8.73 -10.49 -11.25
N ASN A 97 -9.86 -10.61 -11.93
CA ASN A 97 -11.22 -10.55 -11.39
C ASN A 97 -11.54 -11.64 -10.37
N SER A 98 -11.08 -12.87 -10.59
CA SER A 98 -11.27 -13.97 -9.65
C SER A 98 -10.29 -13.92 -8.49
N VAL A 99 -9.22 -13.12 -8.60
CA VAL A 99 -8.26 -12.91 -7.51
C VAL A 99 -8.71 -11.72 -6.65
N ILE A 100 -8.92 -10.55 -7.25
CA ILE A 100 -9.21 -9.30 -6.53
C ILE A 100 -10.67 -9.20 -6.07
N PHE A 101 -11.62 -9.70 -6.88
CA PHE A 101 -13.05 -9.59 -6.61
C PHE A 101 -13.70 -10.97 -6.37
N SER A 102 -12.93 -11.93 -5.85
CA SER A 102 -13.32 -13.33 -5.61
C SER A 102 -14.60 -13.48 -4.77
N ASN A 103 -14.80 -12.57 -3.81
CA ASN A 103 -15.93 -12.59 -2.88
C ASN A 103 -17.17 -11.86 -3.40
N ILE A 104 -17.10 -11.26 -4.60
CA ILE A 104 -18.20 -10.51 -5.19
C ILE A 104 -18.88 -11.39 -6.23
N GLY A 105 -20.08 -11.89 -5.88
CA GLY A 105 -20.87 -12.81 -6.70
C GLY A 105 -21.06 -12.36 -8.15
N GLU A 106 -21.50 -13.29 -9.01
CA GLU A 106 -21.75 -13.01 -10.43
C GLU A 106 -22.73 -11.84 -10.57
N THR A 107 -22.23 -10.77 -11.18
CA THR A 107 -22.97 -9.55 -11.50
C THR A 107 -23.16 -9.47 -13.01
N PRO A 108 -24.18 -8.75 -13.53
CA PRO A 108 -24.64 -8.85 -14.91
C PRO A 108 -23.52 -8.67 -15.94
N SER A 109 -23.47 -9.54 -16.95
CA SER A 109 -22.31 -9.78 -17.82
C SER A 109 -22.14 -8.81 -19.01
N SER A 110 -23.00 -7.82 -19.21
CA SER A 110 -23.05 -7.04 -20.45
C SER A 110 -23.16 -5.53 -20.22
N TYR A 111 -22.15 -4.92 -19.60
CA TYR A 111 -22.13 -3.45 -19.43
C TYR A 111 -21.78 -2.72 -20.74
N SER A 112 -22.63 -1.75 -21.12
CA SER A 112 -22.38 -0.81 -22.22
C SER A 112 -22.29 0.62 -21.66
N ALA A 113 -21.07 1.10 -21.41
CA ALA A 113 -20.76 2.41 -20.81
C ALA A 113 -21.18 3.65 -21.64
N VAL A 114 -21.84 3.47 -22.78
CA VAL A 114 -21.98 4.47 -23.85
C VAL A 114 -22.71 5.77 -23.42
N GLN A 115 -23.39 5.80 -22.27
CA GLN A 115 -24.16 6.98 -21.81
C GLN A 115 -23.59 7.67 -20.54
N LEU A 116 -22.52 7.15 -19.95
CA LEU A 116 -21.89 7.74 -18.75
C LEU A 116 -20.46 8.20 -19.09
N ASP A 117 -19.92 9.17 -18.36
CA ASP A 117 -18.54 9.62 -18.51
C ASP A 117 -17.58 8.49 -18.13
N ASP A 118 -17.21 7.71 -19.15
CA ASP A 118 -16.29 6.57 -19.07
C ASP A 118 -14.95 6.98 -18.46
N SER A 119 -14.50 8.23 -18.66
CA SER A 119 -13.24 8.72 -18.12
C SER A 119 -13.27 8.97 -16.61
N SER A 120 -14.35 9.59 -16.10
CA SER A 120 -14.54 9.84 -14.67
C SER A 120 -14.72 8.54 -13.88
N LEU A 121 -15.50 7.60 -14.43
CA LEU A 121 -15.69 6.28 -13.84
C LEU A 121 -14.38 5.48 -13.85
N LYS A 122 -13.67 5.42 -14.98
CA LYS A 122 -12.37 4.76 -15.13
C LYS A 122 -11.35 5.29 -14.14
N ASN A 123 -11.06 6.60 -14.19
CA ASN A 123 -9.99 7.20 -13.39
C ASN A 123 -10.31 7.11 -11.89
N GLY A 124 -11.57 7.34 -11.52
CA GLY A 124 -12.05 7.22 -10.16
C GLY A 124 -11.99 5.80 -9.60
N GLY A 125 -12.36 4.81 -10.42
CA GLY A 125 -12.32 3.42 -10.00
C GLY A 125 -10.90 2.90 -9.84
N ILE A 126 -10.04 3.15 -10.81
CA ILE A 126 -8.62 2.81 -10.69
C ILE A 126 -8.04 3.48 -9.43
N ALA A 127 -8.34 4.76 -9.19
CA ALA A 127 -7.91 5.46 -7.99
C ALA A 127 -8.38 4.79 -6.70
N LEU A 128 -9.64 4.32 -6.64
CA LEU A 128 -10.17 3.55 -5.50
C LEU A 128 -9.39 2.25 -5.32
N LEU A 129 -9.13 1.49 -6.38
CA LEU A 129 -8.37 0.23 -6.34
C LEU A 129 -6.92 0.46 -5.87
N ILE A 130 -6.24 1.47 -6.40
CA ILE A 130 -4.88 1.85 -5.98
C ILE A 130 -4.87 2.30 -4.51
N LYS A 131 -5.91 3.03 -4.06
CA LYS A 131 -6.04 3.40 -2.65
C LYS A 131 -6.32 2.18 -1.77
N SER A 132 -7.05 1.16 -2.26
CA SER A 132 -7.19 -0.12 -1.56
C SER A 132 -5.83 -0.84 -1.45
N ILE A 133 -5.02 -0.84 -2.53
CA ILE A 133 -3.66 -1.40 -2.52
C ILE A 133 -2.78 -0.67 -1.50
N TYR A 134 -2.78 0.66 -1.47
CA TYR A 134 -2.07 1.46 -0.46
C TYR A 134 -2.44 1.05 0.97
N ASN A 135 -3.73 0.85 1.25
CA ASN A 135 -4.16 0.50 2.61
C ASN A 135 -3.93 -0.98 2.97
N ALA A 136 -3.92 -1.88 1.98
CA ALA A 136 -3.74 -3.32 2.18
C ALA A 136 -2.26 -3.74 2.15
N CYS A 137 -1.43 -3.07 1.36
CA CYS A 137 -0.05 -3.42 1.09
C CYS A 137 0.88 -2.24 1.40
N THR A 138 1.38 -2.17 2.64
CA THR A 138 2.28 -1.10 3.10
C THR A 138 3.65 -1.10 2.40
N ARG A 139 3.93 -2.08 1.53
CA ARG A 139 5.19 -2.21 0.78
C ARG A 139 5.34 -1.12 -0.29
N TRP A 140 4.23 -0.55 -0.75
CA TRP A 140 4.17 0.35 -1.91
C TRP A 140 3.79 1.79 -1.56
N ASP A 141 3.61 2.10 -0.27
CA ASP A 141 3.13 3.41 0.20
C ASP A 141 3.96 4.58 -0.36
N ASP A 142 5.28 4.38 -0.42
CA ASP A 142 6.24 5.36 -0.93
C ASP A 142 6.26 5.47 -2.46
N ASN A 143 5.58 4.59 -3.17
CA ASN A 143 5.48 4.55 -4.63
C ASN A 143 4.10 4.88 -5.16
N ILE A 144 3.10 5.07 -4.32
CA ILE A 144 1.76 5.42 -4.77
C ILE A 144 1.61 6.94 -4.75
N ASN A 145 1.18 7.51 -5.88
CA ASN A 145 0.75 8.90 -5.96
C ASN A 145 -0.62 9.09 -5.29
N LEU A 146 -0.61 9.13 -3.95
CA LEU A 146 -1.82 9.22 -3.14
C LEU A 146 -2.61 10.52 -3.40
N ASP A 147 -1.94 11.63 -3.73
CA ASP A 147 -2.59 12.89 -4.07
C ASP A 147 -3.43 12.75 -5.34
N GLN A 148 -2.91 12.08 -6.36
CA GLN A 148 -3.65 11.73 -7.58
C GLN A 148 -4.82 10.79 -7.27
N CYS A 149 -4.64 9.80 -6.40
CA CYS A 149 -5.75 8.94 -5.95
C CYS A 149 -6.87 9.77 -5.32
N VAL A 150 -6.54 10.63 -4.35
CA VAL A 150 -7.52 11.45 -3.63
C VAL A 150 -8.25 12.41 -4.58
N ALA A 151 -7.53 13.05 -5.51
CA ALA A 151 -8.13 13.94 -6.49
C ALA A 151 -9.12 13.23 -7.44
N ASN A 152 -8.74 12.04 -7.93
CA ASN A 152 -9.59 11.26 -8.83
C ASN A 152 -10.82 10.66 -8.10
N ILE A 153 -10.67 10.24 -6.84
CA ILE A 153 -11.79 9.79 -6.00
C ILE A 153 -12.76 10.94 -5.71
N ALA A 154 -12.26 12.16 -5.45
CA ALA A 154 -13.12 13.32 -5.25
C ALA A 154 -13.92 13.67 -6.53
N THR A 155 -13.28 13.56 -7.69
CA THR A 155 -13.92 13.74 -9.00
C THR A 155 -15.02 12.71 -9.23
N LEU A 156 -14.74 11.43 -8.93
CA LEU A 156 -15.73 10.35 -9.00
C LEU A 156 -16.93 10.59 -8.10
N ASN A 157 -16.70 10.96 -6.84
CA ASN A 157 -17.77 11.23 -5.88
C ASN A 157 -18.69 12.37 -6.37
N THR A 158 -18.10 13.43 -6.92
CA THR A 158 -18.86 14.54 -7.52
C THR A 158 -19.67 14.07 -8.73
N TYR A 159 -19.08 13.25 -9.59
CA TYR A 159 -19.74 12.69 -10.76
C TYR A 159 -20.94 11.80 -10.38
N ILE A 160 -20.76 10.87 -9.44
CA ILE A 160 -21.83 9.97 -8.96
C ILE A 160 -22.97 10.79 -8.35
N TRP A 161 -22.66 11.78 -7.51
CA TRP A 161 -23.69 12.60 -6.85
C TRP A 161 -24.56 13.38 -7.85
N ASN A 162 -23.93 13.91 -8.91
CA ASN A 162 -24.61 14.70 -9.94
C ASN A 162 -25.44 13.82 -10.90
N ASN A 163 -25.04 12.55 -11.10
CA ASN A 163 -25.69 11.63 -12.05
C ASN A 163 -26.42 10.46 -11.35
N LYS A 164 -26.67 10.55 -10.04
CA LYS A 164 -27.18 9.45 -9.19
C LYS A 164 -28.43 8.77 -9.75
N THR A 165 -29.41 9.53 -10.22
CA THR A 165 -30.67 9.01 -10.75
C THR A 165 -30.47 8.32 -12.11
N ASP A 166 -29.64 8.89 -12.99
CA ASP A 166 -29.35 8.29 -14.30
C ASP A 166 -28.53 7.00 -14.16
N ILE A 167 -27.62 6.94 -13.18
CA ILE A 167 -26.89 5.71 -12.84
C ILE A 167 -27.84 4.63 -12.31
N LEU A 168 -28.83 4.97 -11.48
CA LEU A 168 -29.84 4.03 -11.02
C LEU A 168 -30.70 3.49 -12.18
N ILE A 169 -31.08 4.36 -13.13
CA ILE A 169 -31.81 3.96 -14.34
C ILE A 169 -30.97 2.98 -15.17
N MET A 170 -29.68 3.28 -15.36
CA MET A 170 -28.76 2.39 -16.07
C MET A 170 -28.65 1.02 -15.38
N TRP A 171 -28.51 1.03 -14.06
CA TRP A 171 -28.44 -0.20 -13.28
C TRP A 171 -29.69 -1.08 -13.45
N TYR A 172 -30.89 -0.49 -13.51
CA TYR A 172 -32.12 -1.25 -13.78
C TYR A 172 -32.10 -1.91 -15.17
N ARG A 173 -31.60 -1.22 -16.20
CA ARG A 173 -31.48 -1.78 -17.55
C ARG A 173 -30.53 -2.97 -17.57
N GLU A 174 -29.38 -2.83 -16.94
CA GLU A 174 -28.35 -3.87 -16.86
C GLU A 174 -28.84 -5.09 -16.06
N TYR A 175 -29.36 -4.85 -14.85
CA TYR A 175 -29.75 -5.92 -13.93
C TYR A 175 -30.93 -6.74 -14.44
N PHE A 176 -31.90 -6.10 -15.09
CA PHE A 176 -33.07 -6.78 -15.65
C PHE A 176 -32.92 -7.10 -17.14
N ASN A 177 -31.78 -6.80 -17.76
CA ASN A 177 -31.52 -6.97 -19.20
C ASN A 177 -32.59 -6.31 -20.10
N ILE A 178 -32.93 -5.05 -19.81
CA ILE A 178 -33.94 -4.27 -20.52
C ILE A 178 -33.24 -3.18 -21.35
N TRP A 179 -33.03 -3.49 -22.63
CA TRP A 179 -32.39 -2.61 -23.61
C TRP A 179 -33.33 -2.36 -24.79
N PRO A 180 -34.22 -1.36 -24.71
CA PRO A 180 -35.25 -1.20 -25.72
C PRO A 180 -34.64 -0.71 -27.05
N THR A 181 -34.91 -1.47 -28.11
CA THR A 181 -34.74 -1.06 -29.51
C THR A 181 -36.00 -0.37 -30.06
N ASP A 182 -37.16 -0.63 -29.44
CA ASP A 182 -38.45 0.05 -29.65
C ASP A 182 -39.08 0.35 -28.27
N ASN A 183 -39.05 1.61 -27.86
CA ASN A 183 -39.34 2.04 -26.49
C ASN A 183 -40.82 1.90 -26.08
N THR A 184 -41.76 1.71 -27.02
CA THR A 184 -43.20 1.72 -26.71
C THR A 184 -43.67 0.47 -25.98
N THR A 185 -43.16 -0.71 -26.35
CA THR A 185 -43.69 -2.00 -25.84
C THR A 185 -43.45 -2.17 -24.34
N TYR A 186 -42.23 -1.91 -23.85
CA TYR A 186 -41.90 -2.05 -22.43
C TYR A 186 -42.57 -0.98 -21.57
N VAL A 187 -42.67 0.25 -22.08
CA VAL A 187 -43.33 1.37 -21.41
C VAL A 187 -44.83 1.09 -21.27
N ASP A 188 -45.50 0.63 -22.33
CA ASP A 188 -46.92 0.32 -22.30
C ASP A 188 -47.23 -0.85 -21.35
N MET A 189 -46.40 -1.89 -21.36
CA MET A 189 -46.53 -3.03 -20.43
C MET A 189 -46.35 -2.58 -18.97
N TYR A 190 -45.32 -1.79 -18.66
CA TYR A 190 -45.10 -1.32 -17.30
C TYR A 190 -46.23 -0.38 -16.84
N LYS A 191 -46.67 0.52 -17.73
CA LYS A 191 -47.82 1.40 -17.50
C LYS A 191 -49.08 0.60 -17.19
N ALA A 192 -49.37 -0.48 -17.93
CA ALA A 192 -50.55 -1.31 -17.69
C ALA A 192 -50.57 -1.92 -16.29
N VAL A 193 -49.41 -2.28 -15.74
CA VAL A 193 -49.29 -2.79 -14.37
C VAL A 193 -49.49 -1.66 -13.35
N LEU A 194 -48.74 -0.56 -13.50
CA LEU A 194 -48.76 0.56 -12.56
C LEU A 194 -50.12 1.27 -12.50
N CYS A 195 -50.81 1.40 -13.62
CA CYS A 195 -52.12 2.08 -13.72
C CYS A 195 -53.32 1.12 -13.57
N SER A 196 -53.10 -0.16 -13.23
CA SER A 196 -54.16 -1.15 -13.00
C SER A 196 -55.10 -0.75 -11.84
N ASN A 197 -56.36 -1.21 -11.87
CA ASN A 197 -57.29 -0.89 -10.79
C ASN A 197 -56.88 -1.57 -9.48
N ALA A 198 -56.30 -2.77 -9.54
CA ALA A 198 -55.75 -3.50 -8.40
C ALA A 198 -54.66 -2.67 -7.70
N TYR A 199 -53.64 -2.20 -8.42
CA TYR A 199 -52.57 -1.40 -7.83
C TYR A 199 -53.13 -0.11 -7.23
N LYS A 200 -53.94 0.62 -7.99
CA LYS A 200 -54.51 1.90 -7.52
C LYS A 200 -55.41 1.71 -6.29
N SER A 201 -56.21 0.63 -6.23
CA SER A 201 -57.08 0.32 -5.08
C SER A 201 -56.27 -0.08 -3.86
N LEU A 202 -55.22 -0.90 -4.05
CA LEU A 202 -54.28 -1.28 -2.99
C LEU A 202 -53.63 -0.05 -2.37
N LYS A 203 -53.04 0.81 -3.20
CA LYS A 203 -52.35 2.02 -2.73
C LYS A 203 -53.30 3.05 -2.14
N GLN A 204 -54.53 3.13 -2.65
CA GLN A 204 -55.58 3.96 -2.06
C GLN A 204 -55.95 3.47 -0.64
N ALA A 205 -56.03 2.16 -0.43
CA ALA A 205 -56.29 1.57 0.89
C ALA A 205 -55.10 1.76 1.85
N GLU A 206 -53.87 1.53 1.39
CA GLU A 206 -52.66 1.75 2.20
C GLU A 206 -52.51 3.23 2.60
N ALA A 207 -52.88 4.15 1.70
CA ALA A 207 -52.91 5.58 1.99
C ALA A 207 -53.99 5.95 3.02
N SER A 208 -55.18 5.34 2.95
CA SER A 208 -56.25 5.60 3.93
C SER A 208 -55.95 5.03 5.31
N ASP A 209 -55.29 3.88 5.34
CA ASP A 209 -55.00 3.13 6.57
C ASP A 209 -53.66 3.58 7.21
N GLY A 210 -52.91 4.45 6.53
CA GLY A 210 -51.61 4.95 6.99
C GLY A 210 -50.52 3.88 7.02
N THR A 211 -50.68 2.80 6.25
CA THR A 211 -49.76 1.66 6.19
C THR A 211 -48.74 1.77 5.05
N TRP A 212 -48.84 2.81 4.21
CA TRP A 212 -47.85 3.07 3.16
C TRP A 212 -46.54 3.62 3.75
N ILE A 213 -45.56 2.74 3.94
CA ILE A 213 -44.32 3.00 4.72
C ILE A 213 -43.47 4.15 4.16
N ASP A 214 -43.31 4.26 2.83
CA ASP A 214 -42.59 5.38 2.18
C ASP A 214 -43.08 5.59 0.75
N ALA A 215 -44.17 6.36 0.62
CA ALA A 215 -44.82 6.61 -0.67
C ALA A 215 -43.95 7.41 -1.65
N ASN A 216 -43.09 8.30 -1.16
CA ASN A 216 -42.19 9.07 -2.03
C ASN A 216 -41.11 8.16 -2.62
N LEU A 217 -40.49 7.31 -1.80
CA LEU A 217 -39.48 6.38 -2.27
C LEU A 217 -40.04 5.36 -3.26
N GLU A 218 -41.20 4.76 -2.95
CA GLU A 218 -41.84 3.79 -3.85
C GLU A 218 -42.15 4.43 -5.22
N MET A 219 -42.76 5.62 -5.21
CA MET A 219 -43.11 6.30 -6.46
C MET A 219 -41.89 6.73 -7.28
N PHE A 220 -40.83 7.21 -6.62
CA PHE A 220 -39.56 7.50 -7.27
C PHE A 220 -39.02 6.27 -8.01
N HIS A 221 -38.99 5.10 -7.36
CA HIS A 221 -38.51 3.87 -7.98
C HIS A 221 -39.37 3.43 -9.17
N HIS A 222 -40.69 3.60 -9.12
CA HIS A 222 -41.54 3.31 -10.28
C HIS A 222 -41.22 4.23 -11.48
N PHE A 223 -40.92 5.51 -11.24
CA PHE A 223 -40.55 6.45 -12.31
C PHE A 223 -39.16 6.17 -12.87
N ALA A 224 -38.18 5.84 -12.01
CA ALA A 224 -36.86 5.38 -12.45
C ALA A 224 -36.95 4.09 -13.29
N LYS A 225 -37.82 3.15 -12.94
CA LYS A 225 -38.05 1.91 -13.72
C LYS A 225 -38.77 2.16 -15.05
N LEU A 226 -39.73 3.08 -15.10
CA LEU A 226 -40.35 3.54 -16.35
C LEU A 226 -39.29 4.18 -17.28
N ALA A 227 -38.42 5.03 -16.74
CA ALA A 227 -37.30 5.60 -17.50
C ALA A 227 -36.32 4.51 -17.98
N ALA A 228 -36.09 3.47 -17.18
CA ALA A 228 -35.30 2.30 -17.59
C ALA A 228 -35.95 1.55 -18.77
N CYS A 229 -37.28 1.42 -18.77
CA CYS A 229 -38.07 0.87 -19.88
C CYS A 229 -38.06 1.74 -21.15
N GLY A 230 -37.56 2.98 -21.07
CA GLY A 230 -37.46 3.91 -22.20
C GLY A 230 -38.51 5.03 -22.21
N ALA A 231 -39.28 5.20 -21.13
CA ALA A 231 -40.24 6.29 -21.04
C ALA A 231 -39.53 7.66 -21.00
N THR A 232 -40.08 8.62 -21.75
CA THR A 232 -39.69 10.03 -21.68
C THR A 232 -40.29 10.67 -20.41
N ASP A 233 -39.72 11.81 -19.98
CA ASP A 233 -40.26 12.54 -18.82
C ASP A 233 -41.71 13.00 -19.06
N ASP A 234 -42.09 13.31 -20.30
CA ASP A 234 -43.47 13.62 -20.67
C ASP A 234 -44.41 12.41 -20.47
N GLN A 235 -44.00 11.21 -20.91
CA GLN A 235 -44.79 9.99 -20.68
C GLN A 235 -44.91 9.64 -19.19
N ILE A 236 -43.88 9.90 -18.39
CA ILE A 236 -43.95 9.73 -16.94
C ILE A 236 -44.93 10.74 -16.31
N ASN A 237 -44.94 11.99 -16.80
CA ASN A 237 -45.90 13.00 -16.37
C ASN A 237 -47.35 12.62 -16.71
N ASP A 238 -47.58 12.02 -17.89
CA ASP A 238 -48.89 11.50 -18.27
C ASP A 238 -49.34 10.37 -17.33
N ILE A 239 -48.44 9.45 -16.99
CA ILE A 239 -48.71 8.35 -16.05
C ILE A 239 -48.99 8.88 -14.64
N TYR A 240 -48.23 9.87 -14.16
CA TYR A 240 -48.51 10.55 -12.89
C TYR A 240 -49.92 11.14 -12.88
N THR A 241 -50.32 11.81 -13.97
CA THR A 241 -51.65 12.39 -14.11
C THR A 241 -52.72 11.31 -14.09
N GLU A 242 -52.51 10.18 -14.76
CA GLU A 242 -53.43 9.05 -14.78
C GLU A 242 -53.63 8.45 -13.37
N LEU A 243 -52.55 8.22 -12.62
CA LEU A 243 -52.60 7.70 -11.25
C LEU A 243 -53.38 8.60 -10.27
N THR A 244 -53.29 9.91 -10.47
CA THR A 244 -53.81 10.92 -9.52
C THR A 244 -55.17 11.49 -9.90
N THR A 245 -55.68 11.20 -11.11
CA THR A 245 -56.96 11.76 -11.59
C THR A 245 -57.97 10.72 -12.08
N ALA A 246 -57.54 9.51 -12.51
CA ALA A 246 -58.43 8.49 -13.05
C ALA A 246 -58.80 7.43 -11.99
N ALA A 247 -60.10 7.31 -11.67
CA ALA A 247 -60.59 6.35 -10.66
C ALA A 247 -60.19 4.89 -10.96
N PRO A 248 -59.78 4.09 -9.94
CA PRO A 248 -59.48 4.46 -8.55
C PRO A 248 -58.31 5.46 -8.42
N ILE A 249 -58.46 6.49 -7.57
CA ILE A 249 -57.51 7.62 -7.47
C ILE A 249 -56.51 7.37 -6.34
N VAL A 250 -55.22 7.45 -6.64
CA VAL A 250 -54.16 7.52 -5.62
C VAL A 250 -53.93 8.99 -5.27
N ASN A 251 -54.07 9.35 -3.99
CA ASN A 251 -53.96 10.74 -3.56
C ASN A 251 -52.52 11.27 -3.70
N ALA A 252 -52.33 12.27 -4.57
CA ALA A 252 -51.05 12.91 -4.82
C ALA A 252 -50.39 13.49 -3.54
N SER A 253 -51.17 13.88 -2.53
CA SER A 253 -50.62 14.39 -1.28
C SER A 253 -49.82 13.34 -0.49
N THR A 254 -50.05 12.06 -0.75
CA THR A 254 -49.36 10.96 -0.06
C THR A 254 -47.90 10.85 -0.48
N PHE A 255 -47.54 11.26 -1.70
CA PHE A 255 -46.17 11.27 -2.24
C PHE A 255 -45.80 12.67 -2.76
N GLY A 256 -46.04 13.69 -1.95
CA GLY A 256 -45.90 15.10 -2.34
C GLY A 256 -44.49 15.57 -2.72
N MET A 257 -43.44 14.77 -2.52
CA MET A 257 -42.09 15.08 -3.01
C MET A 257 -41.84 14.58 -4.42
N ILE A 258 -42.70 13.69 -4.93
CA ILE A 258 -42.62 13.12 -6.28
C ILE A 258 -43.73 13.73 -7.12
N TYR A 259 -43.37 14.69 -7.96
CA TYR A 259 -44.29 15.35 -8.88
C TYR A 259 -43.58 15.74 -10.17
N THR A 260 -44.37 16.21 -11.14
CA THR A 260 -43.94 16.45 -12.51
C THR A 260 -42.71 17.38 -12.55
N ASN A 261 -41.72 17.00 -13.37
CA ASN A 261 -40.43 17.67 -13.58
C ASN A 261 -39.45 17.72 -12.39
N HIS A 262 -39.79 17.14 -11.24
CA HIS A 262 -38.93 17.17 -10.04
C HIS A 262 -38.61 15.80 -9.46
N TRP A 263 -39.19 14.72 -9.98
CA TRP A 263 -38.95 13.36 -9.48
C TRP A 263 -37.47 12.94 -9.59
N ARG A 264 -36.73 13.44 -10.58
CA ARG A 264 -35.29 13.16 -10.75
C ARG A 264 -34.41 13.78 -9.67
N ASP A 265 -34.87 14.88 -9.06
CA ASP A 265 -34.18 15.62 -8.00
C ASP A 265 -34.40 15.01 -6.62
N TYR A 266 -35.26 13.98 -6.50
CA TYR A 266 -35.51 13.33 -5.23
C TYR A 266 -34.24 12.67 -4.69
N GLU A 267 -33.73 13.17 -3.56
CA GLU A 267 -32.52 12.64 -2.92
C GLU A 267 -32.82 11.63 -1.81
N GLY A 268 -34.09 11.46 -1.42
CA GLY A 268 -34.49 10.61 -0.27
C GLY A 268 -34.22 9.12 -0.45
N TRP A 269 -33.86 8.67 -1.66
CA TRP A 269 -33.50 7.27 -1.93
C TRP A 269 -32.04 6.94 -1.65
N LEU A 270 -31.17 7.95 -1.48
CA LEU A 270 -29.72 7.80 -1.29
C LEU A 270 -29.19 8.70 -0.18
N ASN A 271 -28.54 8.12 0.82
CA ASN A 271 -27.87 8.88 1.87
C ASN A 271 -26.64 9.61 1.32
N LYS A 272 -26.40 10.85 1.78
CA LYS A 272 -25.17 11.59 1.48
C LYS A 272 -23.94 10.87 2.03
N GLY A 273 -22.86 10.82 1.25
CA GLY A 273 -21.61 10.17 1.63
C GLY A 273 -20.55 10.32 0.54
N ASN A 274 -19.43 9.63 0.73
CA ASN A 274 -18.33 9.52 -0.24
C ASN A 274 -17.88 8.06 -0.31
N LEU A 275 -17.39 7.63 -1.47
CA LEU A 275 -16.68 6.38 -1.64
C LEU A 275 -15.26 6.49 -1.10
N ASP A 276 -14.77 5.39 -0.52
CA ASP A 276 -13.42 5.21 -0.03
C ASP A 276 -12.88 3.78 -0.29
N PHE A 277 -11.63 3.52 0.10
CA PHE A 277 -10.84 2.34 -0.22
C PHE A 277 -11.50 0.98 0.10
N GLY A 278 -12.40 0.92 1.07
CA GLY A 278 -13.08 -0.32 1.46
C GLY A 278 -14.33 -0.63 0.62
N ASP A 279 -14.85 0.35 -0.13
CA ASP A 279 -16.17 0.24 -0.75
C ASP A 279 -16.19 -0.61 -2.02
N LEU A 280 -15.02 -0.85 -2.64
CA LEU A 280 -14.89 -1.76 -3.78
C LEU A 280 -14.95 -3.24 -3.39
N GLY A 281 -14.74 -3.59 -2.11
CA GLY A 281 -14.67 -4.99 -1.67
C GLY A 281 -13.52 -5.79 -2.30
N ALA A 282 -12.46 -5.10 -2.73
CA ALA A 282 -11.26 -5.71 -3.30
C ALA A 282 -10.47 -6.48 -2.22
N THR A 283 -10.03 -7.69 -2.54
CA THR A 283 -9.27 -8.61 -1.66
C THR A 283 -8.00 -9.10 -2.37
N ASN A 284 -7.12 -9.82 -1.67
CA ASN A 284 -5.91 -10.43 -2.26
C ASN A 284 -4.98 -9.41 -2.95
N LEU A 285 -4.92 -8.20 -2.40
CA LEU A 285 -4.20 -7.07 -3.00
C LEU A 285 -2.69 -7.14 -2.79
N ASP A 286 -2.21 -8.05 -1.94
CA ASP A 286 -0.80 -8.32 -1.66
C ASP A 286 -0.30 -9.64 -2.29
N ASP A 287 -1.14 -10.33 -3.06
CA ASP A 287 -0.80 -11.60 -3.70
C ASP A 287 0.21 -11.45 -4.84
N VAL A 288 0.92 -12.55 -5.09
CA VAL A 288 1.89 -12.73 -6.17
C VAL A 288 1.24 -13.60 -7.24
N TYR A 289 1.41 -13.25 -8.52
CA TYR A 289 0.90 -14.04 -9.62
C TYR A 289 2.02 -14.47 -10.58
N GLU A 290 1.78 -15.59 -11.27
CA GLU A 290 2.73 -16.18 -12.22
C GLU A 290 2.43 -15.61 -13.61
N ILE A 291 3.41 -14.90 -14.20
CA ILE A 291 3.30 -14.43 -15.58
C ILE A 291 3.96 -15.45 -16.51
N TRP A 292 3.23 -15.84 -17.55
CA TRP A 292 3.76 -16.63 -18.65
C TRP A 292 3.96 -15.72 -19.86
N PHE A 293 5.21 -15.38 -20.18
CA PHE A 293 5.50 -14.64 -21.40
C PHE A 293 5.10 -15.48 -22.62
N ALA A 294 4.28 -14.91 -23.51
CA ALA A 294 3.73 -15.59 -24.68
C ALA A 294 4.79 -16.03 -25.73
N ASN A 295 6.07 -15.72 -25.52
CA ASN A 295 7.20 -16.19 -26.33
C ASN A 295 8.44 -16.45 -25.44
N PRO A 296 8.62 -17.63 -24.82
CA PRO A 296 9.83 -17.94 -24.10
C PRO A 296 10.92 -18.50 -25.05
N PRO A 297 12.20 -18.10 -24.90
CA PRO A 297 13.30 -18.88 -25.46
C PRO A 297 13.42 -20.21 -24.70
N ALA A 298 13.10 -21.33 -25.37
CA ALA A 298 13.39 -22.74 -25.06
C ALA A 298 13.07 -23.35 -23.67
N GLU A 299 13.01 -22.59 -22.57
CA GLU A 299 12.64 -23.04 -21.24
C GLU A 299 11.74 -21.99 -20.57
N PRO A 300 10.51 -22.35 -20.13
CA PRO A 300 9.69 -21.42 -19.37
C PRO A 300 10.28 -21.26 -17.96
N VAL A 301 10.80 -20.06 -17.68
CA VAL A 301 11.12 -19.65 -16.31
C VAL A 301 9.89 -18.92 -15.76
N PRO A 302 9.29 -19.39 -14.65
CA PRO A 302 8.19 -18.66 -14.03
C PRO A 302 8.71 -17.35 -13.43
N SER A 303 8.27 -16.22 -13.98
CA SER A 303 8.44 -14.91 -13.36
C SER A 303 7.26 -14.64 -12.42
N PHE A 304 7.57 -14.45 -11.15
CA PHE A 304 6.61 -14.04 -10.14
C PHE A 304 6.57 -12.51 -10.08
N GLU A 305 5.44 -11.90 -10.43
CA GLU A 305 5.23 -10.45 -10.28
C GLU A 305 4.22 -10.16 -9.17
N TYR A 306 4.43 -9.05 -8.47
CA TYR A 306 3.49 -8.56 -7.46
C TYR A 306 2.32 -7.89 -8.16
N LEU A 307 1.11 -8.39 -7.91
CA LEU A 307 -0.12 -7.86 -8.49
C LEU A 307 -0.28 -6.35 -8.26
N ALA A 308 0.03 -5.91 -7.04
CA ALA A 308 0.03 -4.49 -6.68
C ALA A 308 1.00 -3.65 -7.51
N GLU A 309 2.23 -4.11 -7.72
CA GLU A 309 3.27 -3.35 -8.43
C GLU A 309 2.85 -3.08 -9.88
N ASP A 310 2.42 -4.12 -10.57
CA ASP A 310 2.03 -4.04 -11.97
C ASP A 310 0.79 -3.17 -12.19
N ILE A 311 -0.24 -3.29 -11.33
CA ILE A 311 -1.42 -2.39 -11.38
C ILE A 311 -1.02 -0.93 -11.15
N ILE A 312 -0.12 -0.65 -10.19
CA ILE A 312 0.31 0.73 -9.90
C ILE A 312 1.09 1.32 -11.08
N GLN A 313 1.97 0.54 -11.71
CA GLN A 313 2.76 0.97 -12.86
C GLN A 313 1.90 1.14 -14.12
N HIS A 314 1.07 0.14 -14.46
CA HIS A 314 0.22 0.14 -15.65
C HIS A 314 -0.70 1.36 -15.73
N TYR A 315 -1.19 1.84 -14.58
CA TYR A 315 -2.12 2.97 -14.52
C TYR A 315 -1.48 4.32 -14.17
N ASP A 316 -0.15 4.43 -14.25
CA ASP A 316 0.58 5.69 -13.98
C ASP A 316 0.31 6.27 -12.58
N TYR A 317 0.05 5.41 -11.59
CA TYR A 317 -0.01 5.81 -10.17
C TYR A 317 1.32 5.63 -9.46
N TRP A 318 2.31 5.08 -10.17
CA TRP A 318 3.66 4.96 -9.68
C TRP A 318 4.31 6.33 -9.58
N LYS A 319 4.79 6.66 -8.38
CA LYS A 319 5.77 7.72 -8.16
C LYS A 319 7.11 7.08 -7.85
N ASP A 320 8.15 7.63 -8.45
CA ASP A 320 9.49 7.24 -8.08
C ASP A 320 9.76 7.62 -6.63
N SER A 321 10.35 6.68 -5.90
CA SER A 321 10.98 7.04 -4.63
C SER A 321 11.97 8.17 -4.92
N PRO A 322 11.90 9.30 -4.19
CA PRO A 322 12.76 10.44 -4.43
C PRO A 322 14.21 9.98 -4.53
N SER A 323 14.93 10.51 -5.52
CA SER A 323 16.38 10.30 -5.58
C SER A 323 17.06 10.91 -4.34
N PRO A 324 18.23 10.39 -3.96
CA PRO A 324 18.94 10.78 -2.74
C PRO A 324 19.66 12.14 -2.81
N SER A 325 19.98 12.64 -4.00
CA SER A 325 20.68 13.93 -4.11
C SER A 325 19.72 15.08 -3.79
N CYS A 326 20.16 16.03 -2.96
CA CYS A 326 19.23 16.73 -2.09
C CYS A 326 19.42 18.23 -2.00
N LEU A 327 20.56 18.78 -2.45
CA LEU A 327 20.84 20.21 -2.50
C LEU A 327 20.92 20.71 -3.94
N SER A 328 20.44 21.93 -4.18
CA SER A 328 20.61 22.58 -5.48
C SER A 328 22.10 22.86 -5.79
N ALA A 329 22.47 22.86 -7.06
CA ALA A 329 23.84 23.18 -7.52
C ALA A 329 24.52 24.41 -6.87
N PRO A 330 23.83 25.57 -6.66
CA PRO A 330 24.47 26.76 -6.09
C PRO A 330 24.68 26.70 -4.57
N SER A 331 24.21 25.67 -3.87
CA SER A 331 24.39 25.54 -2.41
C SER A 331 25.87 25.60 -2.06
N GLN A 332 26.24 26.47 -1.12
CA GLN A 332 27.64 26.78 -0.80
C GLN A 332 28.13 25.93 0.37
N VAL A 333 29.23 25.21 0.19
CA VAL A 333 29.84 24.29 1.17
C VAL A 333 31.11 24.92 1.75
N LEU A 334 31.26 24.86 3.08
CA LEU A 334 32.45 25.37 3.75
C LEU A 334 33.58 24.31 3.76
N MET A 335 34.65 24.60 3.05
CA MET A 335 35.83 23.75 2.94
C MET A 335 36.71 23.85 4.18
N ALA A 336 37.48 22.79 4.50
CA ALA A 336 38.41 22.75 5.63
C ALA A 336 39.49 23.85 5.58
N SER A 337 39.82 24.32 4.36
CA SER A 337 40.71 25.46 4.12
C SER A 337 40.12 26.81 4.57
N GLY A 338 38.81 26.87 4.83
CA GLY A 338 38.05 28.09 5.06
C GLY A 338 37.48 28.72 3.78
N GLU A 339 37.76 28.15 2.61
CA GLU A 339 37.12 28.51 1.35
C GLU A 339 35.66 28.05 1.30
N ILE A 340 34.86 28.72 0.47
CA ILE A 340 33.47 28.35 0.21
C ILE A 340 33.36 27.98 -1.26
N LEU A 341 32.93 26.75 -1.54
CA LEU A 341 32.72 26.25 -2.90
C LEU A 341 31.24 25.95 -3.14
N ALA A 342 30.76 26.08 -4.37
CA ALA A 342 29.45 25.53 -4.70
C ALA A 342 29.51 23.99 -4.58
N ILE A 343 28.45 23.35 -4.11
CA ILE A 343 28.40 21.89 -3.94
C ILE A 343 28.67 21.16 -5.26
N SER A 344 28.30 21.75 -6.39
CA SER A 344 28.59 21.22 -7.72
C SER A 344 30.07 21.23 -8.11
N GLU A 345 30.91 21.96 -7.37
CA GLU A 345 32.35 22.09 -7.60
C GLU A 345 33.20 21.23 -6.65
N VAL A 346 32.58 20.70 -5.58
CA VAL A 346 33.23 19.77 -4.64
C VAL A 346 33.56 18.45 -5.34
N LYS A 347 34.70 17.86 -5.00
CA LYS A 347 35.22 16.63 -5.62
C LYS A 347 35.60 15.56 -4.59
N PRO A 348 35.64 14.28 -5.00
CA PRO A 348 36.31 13.23 -4.22
C PRO A 348 37.71 13.66 -3.75
N GLY A 349 38.03 13.40 -2.49
CA GLY A 349 39.29 13.77 -1.83
C GLY A 349 39.33 15.18 -1.24
N ASP A 350 38.35 16.03 -1.53
CA ASP A 350 38.26 17.34 -0.88
C ASP A 350 37.97 17.20 0.62
N CYS A 351 38.47 18.13 1.43
CA CYS A 351 38.17 18.17 2.86
C CYS A 351 37.20 19.30 3.17
N VAL A 352 36.07 18.97 3.81
CA VAL A 352 35.06 19.95 4.26
C VAL A 352 35.11 20.15 5.77
N VAL A 353 34.63 21.31 6.24
CA VAL A 353 34.39 21.52 7.67
C VAL A 353 33.21 20.66 8.09
N SER A 354 33.44 19.90 9.17
CA SER A 354 32.48 19.00 9.78
C SER A 354 32.24 19.41 11.24
N GLY A 355 30.99 19.37 11.68
CA GLY A 355 30.67 19.56 13.09
C GLY A 355 30.77 18.24 13.86
N LEU A 356 31.14 18.30 15.15
CA LEU A 356 30.92 17.19 16.08
C LEU A 356 29.58 17.38 16.79
N LEU A 357 28.76 16.34 16.74
CA LEU A 357 27.41 16.40 17.24
C LEU A 357 27.40 16.60 18.76
N GLY A 358 26.58 17.54 19.25
CA GLY A 358 26.52 17.86 20.69
C GLY A 358 27.67 18.71 21.22
N THR A 359 28.64 19.11 20.39
CA THR A 359 29.73 20.00 20.79
C THR A 359 29.68 21.31 20.00
N ALA A 360 28.96 22.28 20.54
CA ALA A 360 28.90 23.62 19.95
C ALA A 360 30.31 24.22 19.82
N GLY A 361 30.78 24.41 18.59
CA GLY A 361 32.05 25.09 18.29
C GLY A 361 33.27 24.19 18.04
N ALA A 362 33.17 22.86 18.20
CA ALA A 362 34.25 21.97 17.79
C ALA A 362 34.20 21.75 16.27
N ARG A 363 35.14 22.39 15.54
CA ARG A 363 35.33 22.15 14.11
C ARG A 363 36.22 20.93 13.92
N ASN A 364 35.68 19.93 13.23
CA ASN A 364 36.44 18.82 12.69
C ASN A 364 36.49 18.95 11.16
N THR A 365 37.21 18.05 10.50
CA THR A 365 37.26 17.97 9.04
C THR A 365 36.90 16.56 8.60
N ARG A 366 36.23 16.43 7.47
CA ARG A 366 35.99 15.14 6.83
C ARG A 366 36.38 15.18 5.36
N THR A 367 36.92 14.06 4.89
CA THR A 367 37.23 13.84 3.48
C THR A 367 35.98 13.38 2.74
N VAL A 368 35.72 14.01 1.60
CA VAL A 368 34.67 13.63 0.66
C VAL A 368 35.09 12.36 -0.06
N ALA A 369 34.30 11.30 0.08
CA ALA A 369 34.48 10.07 -0.68
C ALA A 369 33.97 10.26 -2.12
N PHE A 370 32.75 10.80 -2.27
CA PHE A 370 32.19 11.18 -3.57
C PHE A 370 31.05 12.20 -3.42
N VAL A 371 30.59 12.75 -4.56
CA VAL A 371 29.47 13.68 -4.62
C VAL A 371 28.35 13.05 -5.44
N SER A 372 27.25 12.65 -4.79
CA SER A 372 26.06 12.11 -5.44
C SER A 372 25.45 13.19 -6.33
N LYS A 373 25.09 12.83 -7.58
CA LYS A 373 24.52 13.76 -8.56
C LYS A 373 23.34 13.14 -9.28
N SER A 374 22.14 13.57 -8.94
CA SER A 374 20.90 13.07 -9.54
C SER A 374 20.05 14.16 -10.16
N GLU A 375 19.30 13.84 -11.20
CA GLU A 375 18.32 14.76 -11.78
C GLU A 375 17.21 15.11 -10.78
N ARG A 376 16.79 16.38 -10.75
CA ARG A 376 15.69 16.86 -9.92
C ARG A 376 14.39 16.13 -10.23
N ALA A 377 14.14 15.77 -11.49
CA ALA A 377 12.99 14.98 -11.93
C ALA A 377 11.65 15.46 -11.35
N GLY A 378 11.40 16.78 -11.38
CA GLY A 378 10.16 17.38 -10.87
C GLY A 378 10.05 17.50 -9.34
N ARG A 379 11.05 17.04 -8.57
CA ARG A 379 11.05 17.15 -7.10
C ARG A 379 10.94 18.60 -6.64
N GLN A 380 10.08 18.85 -5.67
CA GLN A 380 9.98 20.16 -5.03
C GLN A 380 11.26 20.46 -4.23
N LEU A 381 11.71 21.72 -4.29
CA LEU A 381 12.76 22.23 -3.43
C LEU A 381 12.18 23.16 -2.38
N TYR A 382 12.85 23.20 -1.24
CA TYR A 382 12.47 23.95 -0.07
C TYR A 382 13.64 24.84 0.34
N GLU A 383 13.32 26.01 0.85
CA GLU A 383 14.30 26.99 1.31
C GLU A 383 13.84 27.59 2.63
N LEU A 384 14.76 27.74 3.59
CA LEU A 384 14.45 28.38 4.85
C LEU A 384 14.48 29.90 4.70
N LYS A 385 13.43 30.59 5.14
CA LYS A 385 13.34 32.07 5.07
C LYS A 385 14.51 32.78 5.75
N SER A 386 15.11 32.16 6.77
CA SER A 386 16.25 32.69 7.51
C SER A 386 17.61 32.46 6.84
N LEU A 387 17.68 31.54 5.86
CA LEU A 387 18.89 31.04 5.21
C LEU A 387 18.70 31.02 3.68
N PRO A 388 18.59 32.20 3.06
CA PRO A 388 18.30 32.31 1.64
C PRO A 388 19.42 31.76 0.77
N GLY A 389 19.08 31.10 -0.32
CA GLY A 389 20.01 30.51 -1.28
C GLY A 389 20.45 29.07 -0.98
N ILE A 390 20.00 28.48 0.13
CA ILE A 390 20.14 27.03 0.39
C ILE A 390 18.82 26.37 0.03
N GLN A 391 18.78 25.69 -1.11
CA GLN A 391 17.60 24.95 -1.55
C GLN A 391 17.83 23.44 -1.40
N PHE A 392 16.87 22.77 -0.79
CA PHE A 392 16.96 21.36 -0.43
C PHE A 392 15.66 20.57 -0.71
N THR A 393 15.75 19.26 -0.91
CA THR A 393 14.60 18.36 -1.10
C THR A 393 13.76 18.19 0.17
N ALA A 394 12.57 17.59 0.04
CA ALA A 394 11.71 17.35 1.20
C ALA A 394 12.37 16.49 2.29
N THR A 395 13.34 15.67 1.90
CA THR A 395 13.97 14.60 2.68
C THR A 395 15.36 14.93 3.19
N HIS A 396 15.88 16.14 2.89
CA HIS A 396 17.22 16.50 3.30
C HIS A 396 17.30 16.73 4.82
N PRO A 397 18.22 16.05 5.54
CA PRO A 397 18.35 16.14 6.99
C PRO A 397 19.07 17.42 7.42
N LEU A 398 18.35 18.31 8.09
CA LEU A 398 18.90 19.54 8.66
C LEU A 398 19.14 19.40 10.17
N ILE A 399 20.20 20.02 10.67
CA ILE A 399 20.39 20.25 12.10
C ILE A 399 20.19 21.74 12.38
N MET A 400 19.07 22.10 12.98
CA MET A 400 18.84 23.44 13.49
C MET A 400 19.28 23.52 14.94
N ASP A 401 19.95 24.62 15.33
CA ASP A 401 20.40 24.85 16.70
C ASP A 401 19.19 24.87 17.67
N SER A 402 18.91 23.75 18.32
CA SER A 402 17.95 23.70 19.42
C SER A 402 18.67 24.03 20.72
N ILE A 403 18.83 25.32 21.02
CA ILE A 403 19.23 25.74 22.36
C ILE A 403 18.02 25.53 23.28
N ASP A 404 18.02 24.47 24.10
CA ASP A 404 17.13 24.43 25.26
C ASP A 404 17.55 25.57 26.21
N GLN A 405 16.56 26.28 26.75
CA GLN A 405 16.70 27.37 27.71
C GLN A 405 17.44 26.96 29.01
N ARG A 406 17.84 25.68 29.13
CA ARG A 406 18.53 25.09 30.27
C ARG A 406 19.98 24.66 30.00
N GLY A 407 20.52 24.88 28.79
CA GLY A 407 21.94 24.62 28.49
C GLY A 407 22.39 23.17 28.69
N ARG A 408 21.49 22.19 28.49
CA ARG A 408 21.82 20.76 28.53
C ARG A 408 22.11 20.28 27.11
N ASP A 409 23.13 19.43 26.96
CA ASP A 409 23.42 18.71 25.72
C ASP A 409 22.20 17.87 25.34
N LEU A 410 21.42 18.40 24.40
CA LEU A 410 20.29 17.71 23.84
C LEU A 410 20.80 16.86 22.68
N LEU A 411 20.40 15.58 22.66
CA LEU A 411 20.54 14.74 21.47
C LEU A 411 19.99 15.50 20.24
N PRO A 412 20.66 15.35 19.07
CA PRO A 412 20.37 16.15 17.88
C PRO A 412 18.99 15.77 17.37
N LYS A 413 18.18 16.80 17.09
CA LYS A 413 16.91 16.61 16.41
C LYS A 413 17.09 16.94 14.95
N LEU A 414 16.81 15.97 14.08
CA LEU A 414 16.81 16.21 12.64
C LEU A 414 15.52 16.91 12.24
N GLU A 415 15.63 17.92 11.40
CA GLU A 415 14.49 18.62 10.82
C GLU A 415 14.41 18.38 9.32
N PHE A 416 13.19 18.11 8.84
CA PHE A 416 12.90 17.81 7.43
C PHE A 416 11.69 18.62 6.97
N ALA A 417 11.59 18.96 5.69
CA ALA A 417 10.33 19.52 5.18
C ALA A 417 9.22 18.45 5.19
N ASN A 418 9.56 17.18 4.94
CA ASN A 418 8.69 16.02 5.10
C ASN A 418 9.40 14.88 5.84
N HIS A 419 9.33 14.90 7.18
CA HIS A 419 10.01 13.90 8.01
C HIS A 419 9.47 12.47 7.89
N HIS A 420 8.18 12.29 7.55
CA HIS A 420 7.61 10.96 7.35
C HIS A 420 8.20 10.30 6.11
N LEU A 421 8.28 11.06 5.00
CA LEU A 421 8.92 10.60 3.78
C LEU A 421 10.41 10.31 4.00
N ALA A 422 11.13 11.20 4.71
CA ALA A 422 12.55 10.96 5.01
C ALA A 422 12.77 9.68 5.83
N ALA A 423 11.96 9.47 6.87
CA ALA A 423 12.02 8.27 7.69
C ALA A 423 11.66 7.00 6.90
N ALA A 424 10.76 7.07 5.92
CA ALA A 424 10.41 5.91 5.10
C ALA A 424 11.56 5.51 4.16
N LEU A 425 12.25 6.48 3.57
CA LEU A 425 13.27 6.24 2.54
C LEU A 425 14.65 5.85 3.06
N ASN A 426 15.05 6.29 4.27
CA ASN A 426 16.38 6.00 4.79
C ASN A 426 16.30 5.43 6.23
N PRO A 427 16.75 4.18 6.45
CA PRO A 427 16.71 3.55 7.77
C PRO A 427 17.57 4.26 8.83
N THR A 428 18.51 5.11 8.41
CA THR A 428 19.30 5.98 9.30
C THR A 428 18.41 7.00 10.01
N TRP A 429 17.47 7.63 9.29
CA TRP A 429 16.61 8.69 9.84
C TRP A 429 15.55 8.14 10.79
N GLN A 430 15.16 6.87 10.63
CA GLN A 430 14.32 6.18 11.62
C GLN A 430 15.02 5.95 12.96
N SER A 431 16.35 5.98 12.99
CA SER A 431 17.18 5.72 14.17
C SER A 431 17.54 6.98 14.95
N LEU A 432 17.09 8.15 14.47
CA LEU A 432 17.33 9.46 15.06
C LEU A 432 15.99 10.17 15.32
N GLU A 433 15.95 11.03 16.34
CA GLU A 433 14.82 11.92 16.57
C GLU A 433 14.66 12.87 15.38
N SER A 434 13.46 12.95 14.84
CA SER A 434 13.14 13.79 13.69
C SER A 434 11.84 14.58 13.87
N SER A 435 11.72 15.71 13.18
CA SER A 435 10.47 16.47 13.10
C SER A 435 10.32 17.23 11.79
N ALA A 436 9.07 17.60 11.48
CA ALA A 436 8.79 18.52 10.39
C ALA A 436 9.21 19.95 10.74
N ILE A 437 9.85 20.63 9.78
CA ILE A 437 10.10 22.06 9.82
C ILE A 437 8.75 22.78 9.81
N ASN A 438 8.62 23.85 10.60
CA ASN A 438 7.40 24.67 10.60
C ASN A 438 7.14 25.25 9.20
N PRO A 439 5.99 24.96 8.54
CA PRO A 439 5.71 25.43 7.17
C PRO A 439 5.79 26.94 7.01
N ARG A 440 5.59 27.72 8.08
CA ARG A 440 5.71 29.18 8.05
C ARG A 440 7.15 29.67 7.83
N ASN A 441 8.15 28.82 8.08
CA ASN A 441 9.57 29.14 7.96
C ASN A 441 10.17 28.72 6.62
N ILE A 442 9.39 28.07 5.75
CA ILE A 442 9.85 27.49 4.50
C ILE A 442 9.26 28.24 3.32
N ILE A 443 9.99 28.28 2.22
CA ILE A 443 9.57 28.72 0.88
C ILE A 443 9.63 27.47 -0.01
N THR A 444 8.60 27.21 -0.80
CA THR A 444 8.53 26.07 -1.72
C THR A 444 8.79 26.53 -3.14
N HIS A 445 9.68 25.82 -3.82
CA HIS A 445 10.05 26.01 -5.21
C HIS A 445 9.55 24.82 -6.02
N ASP A 446 8.63 25.10 -6.94
CA ASP A 446 7.97 24.09 -7.78
C ASP A 446 8.96 23.51 -8.80
N GLY A 447 9.07 22.18 -8.86
CA GLY A 447 9.94 21.46 -9.80
C GLY A 447 9.32 21.19 -11.16
N SER A 448 8.02 21.44 -11.33
CA SER A 448 7.28 21.17 -12.57
C SER A 448 7.42 22.25 -13.65
N LYS A 449 8.08 23.37 -13.34
CA LYS A 449 8.08 24.59 -14.18
C LYS A 449 9.32 24.81 -15.02
N ASP A 450 10.41 24.10 -14.77
CA ASP A 450 11.69 24.32 -15.46
C ASP A 450 11.94 23.23 -16.51
N GLN A 451 12.10 23.64 -17.78
CA GLN A 451 12.31 22.76 -18.93
C GLN A 451 13.76 22.25 -19.07
N ASN A 452 14.68 22.69 -18.20
CA ASN A 452 16.08 22.26 -18.24
C ASN A 452 16.33 21.16 -17.20
N PRO A 453 17.15 20.14 -17.53
CA PRO A 453 17.54 19.13 -16.56
C PRO A 453 18.41 19.80 -15.46
N GLU A 454 17.81 20.00 -14.30
CA GLU A 454 18.50 20.43 -13.09
C GLU A 454 19.02 19.21 -12.34
N PHE A 455 20.26 19.28 -11.86
CA PHE A 455 20.84 18.25 -11.00
C PHE A 455 20.89 18.72 -9.55
N LEU A 456 20.58 17.80 -8.65
CA LEU A 456 20.75 17.94 -7.22
C LEU A 456 21.98 17.17 -6.78
N TYR A 457 22.56 17.61 -5.67
CA TYR A 457 23.85 17.15 -5.17
C TYR A 457 23.76 16.71 -3.72
N ASP A 458 24.59 15.74 -3.34
CA ASP A 458 24.87 15.42 -1.94
C ASP A 458 26.34 14.99 -1.76
N ILE A 459 26.88 15.14 -0.55
CA ILE A 459 28.27 14.82 -0.24
C ILE A 459 28.32 13.57 0.64
N VAL A 460 28.99 12.53 0.16
CA VAL A 460 29.23 11.30 0.92
C VAL A 460 30.68 11.27 1.42
N PHE A 461 30.88 10.87 2.66
CA PHE A 461 32.18 10.95 3.34
C PHE A 461 32.86 9.60 3.49
N GLU A 462 34.20 9.64 3.58
CA GLU A 462 35.00 8.47 3.95
C GLU A 462 34.70 8.00 5.38
N PRO A 463 34.90 6.69 5.68
CA PRO A 463 34.70 6.17 7.02
C PRO A 463 35.76 6.69 8.00
N ILE A 464 35.35 6.93 9.24
CA ILE A 464 36.28 7.35 10.30
C ILE A 464 37.06 6.12 10.78
N SER A 465 38.38 6.16 10.70
CA SER A 465 39.26 5.11 11.22
C SER A 465 39.10 4.98 12.74
N SER A 466 38.86 3.75 13.22
CA SER A 466 38.56 3.37 14.61
C SER A 466 39.68 3.57 15.63
N THR A 467 40.73 4.34 15.32
CA THR A 467 41.93 4.49 16.15
C THR A 467 41.79 5.48 17.32
N GLY A 468 40.57 5.87 17.70
CA GLY A 468 40.33 6.73 18.86
C GLY A 468 39.05 6.32 19.58
N GLU A 469 39.19 5.99 20.88
CA GLU A 469 38.11 5.65 21.81
C GLU A 469 36.96 6.67 21.76
N SER A 470 35.93 6.40 20.99
CA SER A 470 34.59 6.96 21.19
C SER A 470 33.57 5.98 20.61
N SER A 471 32.54 5.71 21.40
CA SER A 471 31.43 4.83 21.03
C SER A 471 30.84 5.22 19.67
N SER A 472 30.56 4.22 18.83
CA SER A 472 30.02 4.32 17.45
C SER A 472 28.70 5.09 17.29
N SER A 473 28.12 5.60 18.38
CA SER A 473 26.89 6.38 18.42
C SER A 473 27.06 7.90 18.21
N GLU A 474 28.28 8.46 18.24
CA GLU A 474 28.48 9.92 18.37
C GLU A 474 28.90 10.67 17.10
N VAL A 475 29.29 10.01 16.00
CA VAL A 475 29.94 10.71 14.87
C VAL A 475 29.11 10.67 13.58
N LEU A 476 28.01 11.43 13.55
CA LEU A 476 27.23 11.64 12.31
C LEU A 476 28.05 12.44 11.27
N PRO A 477 27.88 12.16 9.95
CA PRO A 477 28.54 12.88 8.87
C PRO A 477 27.92 14.26 8.62
N ILE A 478 28.22 15.21 9.52
CA ILE A 478 27.75 16.59 9.41
C ILE A 478 28.70 17.39 8.50
N TYR A 479 28.16 18.25 7.64
CA TYR A 479 28.94 19.30 6.98
C TYR A 479 28.21 20.64 7.05
N ILE A 480 28.95 21.71 6.77
CA ILE A 480 28.44 23.07 6.91
C ILE A 480 28.17 23.66 5.53
N VAL A 481 26.95 24.14 5.33
CA VAL A 481 26.57 24.96 4.18
C VAL A 481 26.36 26.41 4.60
N GLU A 482 26.70 27.35 3.72
CA GLU A 482 26.53 28.78 3.94
C GLU A 482 25.42 29.36 3.06
N ALA A 483 24.56 30.18 3.67
CA ALA A 483 23.51 30.90 2.98
C ALA A 483 24.07 32.20 2.38
N SER A 484 23.37 32.76 1.39
CA SER A 484 23.74 34.02 0.74
C SER A 484 23.85 35.23 1.69
N ASN A 485 23.29 35.13 2.90
CA ASN A 485 23.40 36.14 3.95
C ASN A 485 24.56 35.89 4.94
N GLY A 486 25.46 34.93 4.65
CA GLY A 486 26.63 34.56 5.46
C GLY A 486 26.31 33.74 6.70
N LYS A 487 25.06 33.28 6.87
CA LYS A 487 24.71 32.37 7.97
C LYS A 487 25.00 30.93 7.58
N GLN A 488 25.46 30.15 8.54
CA GLN A 488 25.84 28.76 8.34
C GLN A 488 24.75 27.82 8.87
N LEU A 489 24.61 26.67 8.23
CA LEU A 489 23.70 25.60 8.62
C LEU A 489 24.45 24.27 8.60
N ASN A 490 24.27 23.51 9.67
CA ASN A 490 24.74 22.13 9.74
C ASN A 490 23.74 21.23 9.02
N VAL A 491 24.22 20.44 8.07
CA VAL A 491 23.44 19.47 7.30
C VAL A 491 24.12 18.10 7.36
N LEU A 492 23.36 17.05 7.07
CA LEU A 492 23.92 15.71 6.87
C LEU A 492 23.73 15.29 5.42
N SER A 493 24.53 14.32 5.01
CA SER A 493 24.25 13.57 3.79
C SER A 493 22.92 12.82 3.92
N GLU A 494 22.16 12.74 2.83
CA GLU A 494 21.02 11.81 2.68
C GLU A 494 21.49 10.36 2.53
N ALA A 495 22.77 10.12 2.27
CA ALA A 495 23.33 8.78 2.22
C ALA A 495 23.20 8.07 3.59
N PRO A 496 22.92 6.75 3.60
CA PRO A 496 22.92 5.95 4.81
C PRO A 496 24.24 6.06 5.58
N ILE A 497 24.19 6.00 6.91
CA ILE A 497 25.42 5.95 7.72
C ILE A 497 26.01 4.56 7.61
N ILE A 498 26.94 4.42 6.68
CA ILE A 498 27.53 3.16 6.24
C ILE A 498 28.10 2.35 7.41
N GLN A 499 28.66 3.01 8.42
CA GLN A 499 29.22 2.37 9.63
C GLN A 499 28.15 1.65 10.46
N TRP A 500 26.86 1.96 10.27
CA TRP A 500 25.75 1.30 10.95
C TRP A 500 25.26 0.05 10.21
N PHE A 501 25.75 -0.22 9.00
CA PHE A 501 25.28 -1.29 8.11
C PHE A 501 26.44 -2.14 7.55
N PRO A 502 27.30 -2.73 8.41
CA PRO A 502 28.52 -3.40 7.95
C PRO A 502 28.25 -4.65 7.09
N MET A 503 27.21 -5.42 7.40
CA MET A 503 26.88 -6.64 6.65
C MET A 503 26.27 -6.30 5.28
N GLU A 504 25.46 -5.26 5.23
CA GLU A 504 24.89 -4.72 4.01
C GLU A 504 25.98 -4.19 3.08
N MET A 505 27.05 -3.59 3.62
CA MET A 505 28.19 -3.16 2.80
C MET A 505 28.97 -4.32 2.22
N ILE A 506 29.20 -5.39 3.00
CA ILE A 506 29.81 -6.62 2.47
C ILE A 506 28.95 -7.19 1.35
N PHE A 507 27.63 -7.21 1.54
CA PHE A 507 26.70 -7.63 0.49
C PHE A 507 26.81 -6.74 -0.76
N MET A 508 26.84 -5.41 -0.61
CA MET A 508 26.92 -4.47 -1.73
C MET A 508 28.23 -4.59 -2.51
N ASP A 509 29.37 -4.69 -1.82
CA ASP A 509 30.69 -4.88 -2.41
C ASP A 509 30.70 -6.11 -3.34
N ASN A 510 30.17 -7.22 -2.85
CA ASN A 510 30.11 -8.47 -3.60
C ASN A 510 29.10 -8.44 -4.75
N ALA A 511 27.97 -7.75 -4.58
CA ALA A 511 27.01 -7.53 -5.65
C ALA A 511 27.63 -6.70 -6.79
N MET A 512 28.35 -5.62 -6.46
CA MET A 512 29.05 -4.79 -7.44
C MET A 512 30.18 -5.55 -8.13
N HIS A 513 30.94 -6.35 -7.38
CA HIS A 513 31.97 -7.22 -7.95
C HIS A 513 31.39 -8.16 -9.02
N ALA A 514 30.28 -8.85 -8.72
CA ALA A 514 29.63 -9.73 -9.68
C ALA A 514 29.20 -8.98 -10.96
N LEU A 515 28.59 -7.80 -10.82
CA LEU A 515 28.14 -7.00 -11.95
C LEU A 515 29.30 -6.51 -12.83
N LEU A 516 30.38 -6.03 -12.21
CA LEU A 516 31.54 -5.47 -12.92
C LEU A 516 32.40 -6.55 -13.57
N GLU A 517 32.61 -7.70 -12.91
CA GLU A 517 33.31 -8.85 -13.50
C GLU A 517 32.57 -9.39 -14.74
N SER A 518 31.24 -9.32 -14.73
CA SER A 518 30.40 -9.69 -15.87
C SER A 518 30.32 -8.63 -16.97
N GLN A 519 31.03 -7.50 -16.85
CA GLN A 519 31.00 -6.37 -17.80
C GLN A 519 29.59 -5.83 -18.06
N ALA A 520 28.76 -5.81 -17.01
CA ALA A 520 27.37 -5.41 -17.11
C ALA A 520 27.22 -3.92 -17.50
N ASP A 521 26.20 -3.63 -18.31
CA ASP A 521 25.83 -2.26 -18.64
C ASP A 521 25.13 -1.61 -17.43
N MET A 522 25.87 -0.77 -16.70
CA MET A 522 25.37 -0.14 -15.47
C MET A 522 24.12 0.72 -15.71
N GLU A 523 23.94 1.30 -16.91
CA GLU A 523 22.75 2.08 -17.22
C GLU A 523 21.51 1.19 -17.30
N LYS A 524 21.66 -0.01 -17.89
CA LYS A 524 20.60 -1.01 -17.92
C LYS A 524 20.31 -1.58 -16.54
N VAL A 525 21.33 -1.97 -15.79
CA VAL A 525 21.15 -2.47 -14.40
C VAL A 525 20.41 -1.44 -13.55
N MET A 526 20.77 -0.15 -13.69
CA MET A 526 20.07 0.94 -13.02
C MET A 526 18.60 1.07 -13.42
N ARG A 527 18.28 0.79 -14.68
CA ARG A 527 16.90 0.73 -15.18
C ARG A 527 16.17 -0.50 -14.63
N THR A 528 16.78 -1.67 -14.62
CA THR A 528 16.21 -2.92 -14.06
C THR A 528 15.90 -2.75 -12.58
N VAL A 529 16.85 -2.22 -11.80
CA VAL A 529 16.65 -1.91 -10.37
C VAL A 529 15.53 -0.89 -10.16
N HIS A 530 15.33 0.01 -11.13
CA HIS A 530 14.26 0.99 -11.09
C HIS A 530 12.89 0.38 -11.44
N MET A 531 12.81 -0.51 -12.43
CA MET A 531 11.56 -1.12 -12.90
C MET A 531 11.03 -2.24 -11.99
N HIS A 532 11.90 -2.96 -11.27
CA HIS A 532 11.55 -4.22 -10.59
C HIS A 532 11.59 -4.16 -9.05
N LYS A 533 11.09 -3.08 -8.42
CA LYS A 533 11.30 -2.79 -6.98
C LYS A 533 10.85 -3.92 -6.06
N GLY A 534 9.68 -4.54 -6.28
CA GLY A 534 9.13 -5.60 -5.42
C GLY A 534 9.78 -6.93 -5.68
N SER A 535 10.01 -7.19 -6.97
CA SER A 535 10.75 -8.35 -7.44
C SER A 535 12.17 -8.38 -6.88
N LEU A 536 12.83 -7.24 -6.59
CA LEU A 536 14.14 -7.24 -5.92
C LEU A 536 14.09 -7.78 -4.49
N GLN A 537 13.06 -7.41 -3.70
CA GLN A 537 12.89 -7.95 -2.35
C GLN A 537 12.52 -9.43 -2.40
N GLY A 538 11.65 -9.82 -3.33
CA GLY A 538 11.30 -11.21 -3.60
C GLY A 538 12.53 -12.04 -4.02
N LEU A 539 13.33 -11.52 -4.95
CA LEU A 539 14.57 -12.12 -5.42
C LEU A 539 15.54 -12.35 -4.27
N LEU A 540 15.80 -11.30 -3.47
CA LEU A 540 16.68 -11.40 -2.31
C LEU A 540 16.18 -12.45 -1.31
N ARG A 541 14.86 -12.47 -1.04
CA ARG A 541 14.24 -13.46 -0.15
C ARG A 541 14.37 -14.88 -0.67
N VAL A 542 14.14 -15.10 -1.97
CA VAL A 542 14.30 -16.40 -2.64
C VAL A 542 15.75 -16.86 -2.57
N LEU A 543 16.70 -15.99 -2.96
CA LEU A 543 18.12 -16.29 -2.92
C LEU A 543 18.60 -16.63 -1.51
N ALA A 544 18.15 -15.89 -0.50
CA ALA A 544 18.49 -16.19 0.88
C ALA A 544 17.94 -17.55 1.34
N GLY A 545 16.85 -18.03 0.73
CA GLY A 545 16.33 -19.38 0.93
C GLY A 545 17.08 -20.49 0.19
N THR A 546 18.01 -20.17 -0.71
CA THR A 546 18.76 -21.16 -1.51
C THR A 546 20.17 -21.41 -0.98
N ASP A 547 20.81 -22.50 -1.43
CA ASP A 547 22.22 -22.75 -1.14
C ASP A 547 23.14 -21.85 -1.97
N VAL A 548 23.52 -20.71 -1.39
CA VAL A 548 24.46 -19.74 -2.00
C VAL A 548 25.94 -20.10 -1.77
N SER A 549 26.24 -21.21 -1.11
CA SER A 549 27.63 -21.55 -0.71
C SER A 549 28.56 -21.78 -1.90
N GLN A 550 28.02 -22.11 -3.08
CA GLN A 550 28.78 -22.23 -4.33
C GLN A 550 29.52 -20.94 -4.73
N HIS A 551 29.03 -19.77 -4.28
CA HIS A 551 29.63 -18.47 -4.60
C HIS A 551 30.78 -18.08 -3.67
N LEU A 552 31.09 -18.89 -2.65
CA LEU A 552 32.12 -18.59 -1.64
C LEU A 552 33.52 -18.40 -2.25
N ILE A 553 33.81 -19.01 -3.39
CA ILE A 553 35.12 -18.92 -4.07
C ILE A 553 35.35 -17.52 -4.66
N HIS A 554 34.28 -16.81 -5.01
CA HIS A 554 34.33 -15.50 -5.66
C HIS A 554 34.06 -14.35 -4.68
N ALA A 555 33.60 -14.66 -3.48
CA ALA A 555 33.16 -13.68 -2.51
C ALA A 555 34.34 -13.03 -1.75
N SER A 556 34.40 -11.70 -1.76
CA SER A 556 35.31 -10.89 -0.95
C SER A 556 34.75 -10.71 0.47
N MET A 557 35.60 -10.94 1.48
CA MET A 557 35.23 -10.79 2.89
C MET A 557 35.75 -9.48 3.50
N ASP A 558 36.66 -8.79 2.80
CA ASP A 558 37.31 -7.56 3.23
C ASP A 558 36.71 -6.38 2.45
N ALA A 559 35.42 -6.12 2.67
CA ALA A 559 34.74 -4.98 2.07
C ALA A 559 34.98 -3.71 2.90
N THR A 560 35.50 -2.66 2.28
CA THR A 560 35.54 -1.30 2.83
C THR A 560 34.77 -0.36 1.90
N LEU A 561 34.30 0.78 2.40
CA LEU A 561 33.71 1.78 1.51
C LEU A 561 34.69 2.19 0.39
N GLU A 562 35.97 2.24 0.72
CA GLU A 562 37.05 2.50 -0.23
C GLU A 562 37.17 1.38 -1.28
N SER A 563 37.03 0.10 -0.91
CA SER A 563 37.02 -1.02 -1.87
C SER A 563 35.85 -0.87 -2.84
N VAL A 564 34.65 -0.65 -2.32
CA VAL A 564 33.41 -0.51 -3.11
C VAL A 564 33.49 0.65 -4.09
N LEU A 565 33.98 1.81 -3.65
CA LEU A 565 34.05 3.02 -4.46
C LEU A 565 35.20 3.00 -5.48
N SER A 566 36.24 2.20 -5.24
CA SER A 566 37.38 2.03 -6.15
C SER A 566 37.17 0.95 -7.22
N LEU A 567 36.01 0.28 -7.24
CA LEU A 567 35.68 -0.74 -8.25
C LEU A 567 35.51 -0.15 -9.66
N GLY A 568 35.20 1.14 -9.79
CA GLY A 568 35.14 1.84 -11.08
C GLY A 568 36.50 2.41 -11.47
N ASN A 569 37.16 1.82 -12.47
CA ASN A 569 38.49 2.26 -12.93
C ASN A 569 38.50 3.64 -13.64
N ASP A 570 37.33 4.28 -13.83
CA ASP A 570 37.15 5.65 -14.38
C ASP A 570 36.09 6.44 -13.58
N THR A 571 36.17 7.78 -13.61
CA THR A 571 35.33 8.67 -12.80
C THR A 571 33.83 8.59 -13.12
N GLU A 572 33.46 8.24 -14.36
CA GLU A 572 32.05 8.15 -14.77
C GLU A 572 31.40 6.84 -14.29
N ASP A 573 32.11 5.72 -14.36
CA ASP A 573 31.63 4.43 -13.86
C ASP A 573 31.58 4.41 -12.32
N SER A 574 32.54 5.06 -11.65
CA SER A 574 32.53 5.22 -10.19
C SER A 574 31.27 5.97 -9.69
N GLN A 575 30.81 7.00 -10.41
CA GLN A 575 29.57 7.69 -10.09
C GLN A 575 28.35 6.77 -10.28
N ARG A 576 28.28 6.03 -11.39
CA ARG A 576 27.15 5.12 -11.66
C ARG A 576 27.05 3.99 -10.65
N VAL A 577 28.18 3.42 -10.25
CA VAL A 577 28.26 2.42 -9.17
C VAL A 577 27.77 3.01 -7.85
N SER A 578 28.19 4.24 -7.53
CA SER A 578 27.75 4.93 -6.31
C SER A 578 26.24 5.19 -6.30
N ASP A 579 25.70 5.70 -7.41
CA ASP A 579 24.26 5.93 -7.56
C ASP A 579 23.46 4.61 -7.46
N LEU A 580 24.01 3.50 -7.98
CA LEU A 580 23.40 2.17 -7.89
C LEU A 580 23.38 1.65 -6.46
N ILE A 581 24.49 1.75 -5.72
CA ILE A 581 24.56 1.35 -4.31
C ILE A 581 23.56 2.15 -3.50
N GLU A 582 23.51 3.47 -3.72
CA GLU A 582 22.60 4.36 -3.03
C GLU A 582 21.15 3.96 -3.28
N LYS A 583 20.78 3.72 -4.55
CA LYS A 583 19.47 3.18 -4.90
C LYS A 583 19.20 1.84 -4.22
N LEU A 584 20.13 0.87 -4.27
CA LEU A 584 19.92 -0.43 -3.66
C LEU A 584 19.73 -0.34 -2.14
N ILE A 585 20.46 0.52 -1.44
CA ILE A 585 20.25 0.72 0.00
C ILE A 585 18.92 1.41 0.29
N MET A 586 18.52 2.41 -0.50
CA MET A 586 17.18 3.01 -0.36
C MET A 586 16.06 2.00 -0.62
N ARG A 587 16.27 1.04 -1.52
CA ARG A 587 15.23 0.08 -1.96
C ARG A 587 15.14 -1.15 -1.07
N LEU A 588 16.29 -1.69 -0.69
CA LEU A 588 16.40 -2.94 0.08
C LEU A 588 16.69 -2.66 1.56
N GLY A 589 17.42 -1.60 1.89
CA GLY A 589 17.63 -1.10 3.26
C GLY A 589 17.85 -2.21 4.29
N ARG A 590 17.03 -2.20 5.35
CA ARG A 590 17.08 -3.20 6.43
C ARG A 590 16.65 -4.61 6.01
N THR A 591 16.02 -4.77 4.84
CA THR A 591 15.69 -6.09 4.29
C THR A 591 16.96 -6.89 4.01
N ILE A 592 18.06 -6.24 3.62
CA ILE A 592 19.35 -6.93 3.42
C ILE A 592 19.84 -7.55 4.73
N GLY A 593 19.97 -6.75 5.79
CA GLY A 593 20.35 -7.25 7.12
C GLY A 593 19.40 -8.34 7.64
N LYS A 594 18.08 -8.17 7.40
CA LYS A 594 17.06 -9.17 7.72
C LYS A 594 17.32 -10.49 7.00
N GLU A 595 17.49 -10.48 5.68
CA GLU A 595 17.66 -11.71 4.89
C GLU A 595 19.02 -12.36 5.14
N ILE A 596 20.08 -11.59 5.40
CA ILE A 596 21.37 -12.12 5.87
C ILE A 596 21.21 -12.87 7.20
N SER A 597 20.38 -12.31 8.09
CA SER A 597 20.22 -12.82 9.45
C SER A 597 19.22 -13.98 9.54
N THR A 598 18.16 -13.93 8.74
CA THR A 598 16.97 -14.80 8.86
C THR A 598 16.54 -15.47 7.56
N GLY A 599 17.10 -15.11 6.40
CA GLY A 599 16.64 -15.59 5.09
C GLY A 599 16.92 -17.07 4.83
N TRP A 600 17.84 -17.69 5.58
CA TRP A 600 18.02 -19.15 5.66
C TRP A 600 16.74 -19.90 6.09
N LEU A 601 15.77 -19.20 6.68
CA LEU A 601 14.44 -19.72 7.02
C LEU A 601 13.48 -19.79 5.84
N ASN A 602 13.82 -19.21 4.69
CA ASN A 602 12.98 -19.26 3.47
C ASN A 602 13.18 -20.56 2.68
N ASN A 603 13.90 -21.55 3.23
CA ASN A 603 14.32 -22.74 2.51
C ASN A 603 13.11 -23.62 2.15
N SER A 604 12.61 -23.46 0.91
CA SER A 604 11.46 -24.17 0.35
C SER A 604 11.78 -25.60 -0.09
N GLN A 605 13.06 -25.98 -0.10
CA GLN A 605 13.51 -27.25 -0.68
C GLN A 605 13.50 -28.44 0.28
N SER A 606 13.21 -28.23 1.56
CA SER A 606 13.22 -29.32 2.52
C SER A 606 11.85 -29.98 2.57
N SER A 607 11.75 -31.17 1.96
CA SER A 607 10.66 -32.14 2.16
C SER A 607 10.68 -32.68 3.60
N VAL A 608 10.61 -31.81 4.60
CA VAL A 608 10.53 -32.19 6.01
C VAL A 608 9.10 -32.59 6.28
N SER A 609 8.88 -33.82 6.73
CA SER A 609 7.56 -34.20 7.23
C SER A 609 7.15 -33.20 8.32
N GLU A 610 5.90 -32.72 8.32
CA GLU A 610 5.36 -31.76 9.30
C GLU A 610 5.58 -32.18 10.78
N LYS A 611 5.99 -33.43 11.04
CA LYS A 611 6.49 -33.87 12.34
C LYS A 611 7.86 -33.26 12.64
N GLY A 612 7.88 -32.22 13.47
CA GLY A 612 9.11 -31.67 14.07
C GLY A 612 9.31 -30.16 13.89
N LEU A 613 8.32 -29.45 13.33
CA LEU A 613 8.34 -28.00 13.27
C LEU A 613 8.11 -27.41 14.67
N THR A 614 8.86 -26.35 14.97
CA THR A 614 8.71 -25.55 16.18
C THR A 614 8.37 -24.12 15.82
N ASP A 615 7.55 -23.48 16.66
CA ASP A 615 7.16 -22.09 16.46
C ASP A 615 8.24 -21.18 17.04
N ILE A 616 8.67 -20.21 16.24
CA ILE A 616 9.61 -19.18 16.67
C ILE A 616 9.02 -17.79 16.40
N VAL A 617 9.36 -16.84 17.26
CA VAL A 617 9.18 -15.42 16.99
C VAL A 617 10.56 -14.86 16.67
N LEU A 618 10.72 -14.39 15.44
CA LEU A 618 11.86 -13.60 15.03
C LEU A 618 11.65 -12.17 15.52
N VAL A 619 12.66 -11.61 16.18
CA VAL A 619 12.67 -10.24 16.67
C VAL A 619 13.71 -9.48 15.86
N HIS A 620 13.25 -8.59 14.98
CA HIS A 620 14.11 -7.93 14.01
C HIS A 620 14.79 -6.70 14.58
N TYR A 621 14.00 -5.74 15.08
CA TYR A 621 14.53 -4.54 15.71
C TYR A 621 13.57 -3.95 16.73
N LEU A 622 14.14 -3.27 17.72
CA LEU A 622 13.43 -2.46 18.71
C LEU A 622 13.68 -0.98 18.42
N ARG A 623 12.61 -0.21 18.22
CA ARG A 623 12.68 1.24 18.00
C ARG A 623 11.93 1.99 19.09
N ARG A 624 12.59 2.87 19.82
CA ARG A 624 11.92 3.79 20.76
C ARG A 624 11.21 4.89 19.99
N LEU A 625 9.97 5.16 20.36
CA LEU A 625 9.18 6.26 19.82
C LEU A 625 9.43 7.53 20.65
N ASN A 626 9.27 8.68 20.01
CA ASN A 626 9.46 9.99 20.64
C ASN A 626 8.37 10.24 21.69
N ASN A 627 8.64 9.92 22.97
CA ASN A 627 7.75 10.27 24.09
C ASN A 627 8.30 11.45 24.91
N SER A 628 7.36 12.28 25.35
CA SER A 628 7.46 13.56 26.06
C SER A 628 8.21 13.55 27.41
N ASP A 629 8.70 12.40 27.88
CA ASP A 629 9.21 12.24 29.24
C ASP A 629 10.63 12.76 29.46
N GLY A 630 11.26 13.34 28.42
CA GLY A 630 12.53 14.07 28.55
C GLY A 630 13.75 13.21 28.91
N ASN A 631 13.61 11.89 29.08
CA ASN A 631 14.74 11.00 29.36
C ASN A 631 15.36 10.49 28.06
N ARG A 632 16.30 11.29 27.55
CA ARG A 632 16.98 11.14 26.25
C ARG A 632 18.21 10.22 26.29
N GLN A 633 18.14 9.10 27.02
CA GLN A 633 19.25 8.15 27.04
C GLN A 633 19.21 7.23 25.80
N PRO A 634 20.38 6.90 25.20
CA PRO A 634 20.48 5.92 24.13
C PRO A 634 19.82 4.58 24.51
N VAL A 635 19.25 3.88 23.52
CA VAL A 635 18.78 2.50 23.72
C VAL A 635 19.96 1.63 24.21
N PRO A 636 19.81 0.92 25.34
CA PRO A 636 20.80 -0.05 25.80
C PRO A 636 21.06 -1.12 24.74
N ALA A 637 22.32 -1.54 24.58
CA ALA A 637 22.70 -2.59 23.62
C ALA A 637 22.25 -4.00 24.05
N GLU A 638 21.95 -4.17 25.34
CA GLU A 638 21.62 -5.46 25.96
C GLU A 638 20.23 -5.42 26.58
N TRP A 639 19.44 -6.43 26.24
CA TRP A 639 18.08 -6.63 26.73
C TRP A 639 17.86 -8.11 27.09
N THR A 640 16.83 -8.38 27.86
CA THR A 640 16.30 -9.72 28.08
C THR A 640 14.85 -9.74 27.62
N ALA A 641 14.52 -10.67 26.73
CA ALA A 641 13.17 -10.86 26.22
C ALA A 641 12.49 -12.08 26.81
N GLU A 642 11.20 -11.94 27.08
CA GLU A 642 10.31 -13.03 27.48
C GLU A 642 9.02 -12.89 26.66
N ILE A 643 8.64 -13.94 25.94
CA ILE A 643 7.41 -13.98 25.16
C ILE A 643 6.41 -14.89 25.85
N SER A 644 5.24 -14.37 26.17
CA SER A 644 4.10 -15.13 26.67
C SER A 644 2.99 -15.22 25.63
N THR A 645 2.35 -16.37 25.57
CA THR A 645 1.07 -16.59 24.89
C THR A 645 -0.02 -16.77 25.97
N PRO A 646 -1.32 -16.82 25.63
CA PRO A 646 -2.38 -17.10 26.60
C PRO A 646 -2.20 -18.39 27.40
N HIS A 647 -1.37 -19.33 26.92
CA HIS A 647 -1.24 -20.68 27.48
C HIS A 647 0.19 -21.06 27.87
N SER A 648 1.19 -20.22 27.59
CA SER A 648 2.59 -20.57 27.82
C SER A 648 3.51 -19.35 27.90
N ARG A 649 4.70 -19.53 28.47
CA ARG A 649 5.75 -18.51 28.53
C ARG A 649 7.06 -19.11 28.04
N SER A 650 7.76 -18.39 27.16
CA SER A 650 9.08 -18.78 26.67
C SER A 650 10.10 -18.72 27.81
N ALA A 651 11.25 -19.37 27.62
CA ALA A 651 12.41 -19.06 28.42
C ALA A 651 12.82 -17.59 28.19
N ARG A 652 13.44 -16.97 29.20
CA ARG A 652 14.07 -15.66 29.05
C ARG A 652 15.28 -15.78 28.14
N VAL A 653 15.32 -14.99 27.09
CA VAL A 653 16.40 -14.97 26.10
C VAL A 653 17.16 -13.66 26.24
N HIS A 654 18.48 -13.74 26.35
CA HIS A 654 19.33 -12.56 26.30
C HIS A 654 19.41 -12.07 24.84
N LEU A 655 19.11 -10.81 24.64
CA LEU A 655 19.14 -10.13 23.36
C LEU A 655 20.28 -9.13 23.35
N GLN A 656 21.25 -9.36 22.47
CA GLN A 656 22.34 -8.43 22.24
C GLN A 656 22.23 -7.90 20.82
N GLY A 657 22.14 -6.59 20.68
CA GLY A 657 21.95 -5.95 19.38
C GLY A 657 22.97 -4.88 19.07
N GLN A 658 23.04 -4.51 17.80
CA GLN A 658 23.80 -3.35 17.34
C GLN A 658 22.95 -2.10 17.51
N VAL A 659 23.44 -1.14 18.29
CA VAL A 659 22.78 0.17 18.45
C VAL A 659 23.00 0.98 17.17
N GLN A 660 21.90 1.46 16.59
CA GLN A 660 21.90 2.40 15.47
C GLN A 660 21.30 3.73 15.96
N GLY A 661 22.09 4.81 15.87
CA GLY A 661 21.71 6.11 16.43
C GLY A 661 21.46 6.04 17.94
N HIS A 662 20.37 6.64 18.40
CA HIS A 662 19.98 6.63 19.81
C HIS A 662 18.64 5.91 20.08
N ASN A 663 17.87 5.61 19.04
CA ASN A 663 16.51 5.08 19.17
C ASN A 663 16.31 3.64 18.67
N THR A 664 17.26 3.08 17.93
CA THR A 664 17.09 1.76 17.30
C THR A 664 18.12 0.76 17.81
N LEU A 665 17.66 -0.44 18.11
CA LEU A 665 18.48 -1.61 18.37
C LEU A 665 18.16 -2.69 17.34
N LEU A 666 19.16 -3.06 16.55
CA LEU A 666 19.06 -4.15 15.58
C LEU A 666 19.36 -5.47 16.30
N LEU A 667 18.43 -6.42 16.26
CA LEU A 667 18.48 -7.65 17.04
C LEU A 667 18.64 -8.89 16.16
N HIS A 668 17.72 -9.08 15.21
CA HIS A 668 17.62 -10.29 14.37
C HIS A 668 17.75 -11.62 15.13
N GLU A 669 17.11 -11.70 16.29
CA GLU A 669 17.16 -12.87 17.17
C GLU A 669 15.91 -13.73 17.03
N ALA A 670 16.06 -15.04 17.22
CA ALA A 670 14.96 -16.00 17.15
C ALA A 670 14.62 -16.54 18.54
N ILE A 671 13.37 -16.35 18.97
CA ILE A 671 12.88 -16.80 20.29
C ILE A 671 11.94 -17.99 20.10
N LEU A 672 12.27 -19.11 20.74
CA LEU A 672 11.47 -20.33 20.72
C LEU A 672 10.17 -20.14 21.51
N LEU A 673 9.03 -20.46 20.90
CA LEU A 673 7.76 -20.52 21.60
C LEU A 673 7.53 -21.94 22.16
N PRO A 674 6.92 -22.07 23.35
CA PRO A 674 6.55 -23.38 23.87
C PRO A 674 5.54 -24.10 22.96
N PRO A 675 5.65 -25.43 22.78
CA PRO A 675 4.72 -26.19 21.95
C PRO A 675 3.29 -26.12 22.49
N ILE A 676 2.31 -25.91 21.61
CA ILE A 676 0.90 -25.97 21.98
C ILE A 676 0.47 -27.44 22.02
N HIS A 677 0.12 -27.94 23.21
CA HIS A 677 -0.56 -29.22 23.35
C HIS A 677 -2.06 -29.08 23.01
N GLN A 678 -2.42 -28.85 21.74
CA GLN A 678 -3.81 -28.94 21.29
C GLN A 678 -3.91 -29.79 20.02
N GLN A 679 -4.89 -30.69 20.04
CA GLN A 679 -5.19 -31.66 18.99
C GLN A 679 -5.42 -30.96 17.65
N ALA A 680 -4.71 -31.42 16.63
CA ALA A 680 -4.89 -31.04 15.25
C ALA A 680 -6.37 -31.17 14.85
N THR A 681 -7.00 -30.03 14.55
CA THR A 681 -8.06 -29.98 13.55
C THR A 681 -7.43 -29.31 12.34
N ALA A 682 -7.14 -30.13 11.34
CA ALA A 682 -6.80 -29.67 10.01
C ALA A 682 -7.99 -28.87 9.47
N ASN A 683 -7.69 -27.78 8.76
CA ASN A 683 -8.58 -26.81 8.11
C ASN A 683 -8.77 -25.49 8.89
N SER A 684 -7.77 -24.61 8.81
CA SER A 684 -8.03 -23.22 8.38
C SER A 684 -6.72 -22.55 8.01
N GLU A 685 -6.63 -22.11 6.76
CA GLU A 685 -5.79 -20.99 6.35
C GLU A 685 -5.99 -19.82 7.35
N THR A 686 -4.90 -19.16 7.75
CA THR A 686 -4.77 -18.05 8.74
C THR A 686 -4.68 -18.42 10.23
N THR A 687 -3.66 -19.20 10.62
CA THR A 687 -3.32 -19.42 12.04
C THR A 687 -2.62 -18.21 12.67
N THR A 688 -3.38 -17.26 13.20
CA THR A 688 -2.84 -16.12 13.96
C THR A 688 -2.56 -16.51 15.43
N ARG A 689 -1.45 -16.08 16.02
CA ARG A 689 -1.13 -16.23 17.46
C ARG A 689 -1.11 -14.90 18.18
N LEU A 690 -1.79 -14.84 19.32
CA LEU A 690 -1.66 -13.70 20.24
C LEU A 690 -0.39 -13.86 21.08
N VAL A 691 0.52 -12.90 20.99
CA VAL A 691 1.75 -12.87 21.81
C VAL A 691 1.80 -11.60 22.66
N GLN A 692 2.42 -11.73 23.83
CA GLN A 692 2.80 -10.63 24.69
C GLN A 692 4.32 -10.73 24.90
N VAL A 693 5.00 -9.61 24.74
CA VAL A 693 6.46 -9.49 24.83
C VAL A 693 6.80 -8.57 26.00
N GLU A 694 7.70 -9.04 26.85
CA GLU A 694 8.33 -8.28 27.93
C GLU A 694 9.83 -8.17 27.63
N LEU A 695 10.32 -6.93 27.54
CA LEU A 695 11.72 -6.59 27.32
C LEU A 695 12.24 -5.86 28.55
N THR A 696 13.29 -6.38 29.18
CA THR A 696 13.96 -5.71 30.30
C THR A 696 15.38 -5.35 29.89
N ASP A 697 15.81 -4.11 30.11
CA ASP A 697 17.18 -3.70 29.78
C ASP A 697 18.21 -4.46 30.65
N GLY A 698 19.46 -4.53 30.18
CA GLY A 698 20.53 -5.27 30.87
C GLY A 698 20.83 -4.77 32.30
N ALA A 699 20.44 -3.53 32.61
CA ALA A 699 20.58 -2.94 33.95
C ALA A 699 19.37 -3.20 34.87
N GLY A 700 18.26 -3.70 34.34
CA GLY A 700 16.99 -3.88 35.06
C GLY A 700 16.26 -2.58 35.44
N ASN A 701 16.62 -1.46 34.82
CA ASN A 701 16.08 -0.13 35.10
C ASN A 701 14.84 0.19 34.26
N ALA A 702 14.71 -0.42 33.08
CA ALA A 702 13.59 -0.22 32.18
C ALA A 702 12.97 -1.56 31.75
N THR A 703 11.66 -1.69 31.94
CA THR A 703 10.89 -2.82 31.43
C THR A 703 9.80 -2.31 30.49
N LEU A 704 9.85 -2.78 29.24
CA LEU A 704 8.91 -2.48 28.18
C LEU A 704 8.02 -3.70 27.95
N VAL A 705 6.70 -3.51 27.97
CA VAL A 705 5.70 -4.59 27.79
C VAL A 705 4.71 -4.20 26.72
N GLY A 706 4.39 -5.15 25.84
CA GLY A 706 3.44 -4.98 24.76
C GLY A 706 3.05 -6.30 24.13
N GLY A 707 2.30 -6.28 23.04
CA GLY A 707 1.82 -7.51 22.42
C GLY A 707 0.74 -7.28 21.39
N GLY A 708 0.39 -8.34 20.69
CA GLY A 708 -0.56 -8.30 19.58
C GLY A 708 -0.67 -9.64 18.86
N PRO A 709 -1.66 -9.75 17.96
CA PRO A 709 -1.77 -10.90 17.07
C PRO A 709 -0.62 -10.90 16.04
N LEU A 710 -0.02 -12.07 15.83
CA LEU A 710 0.98 -12.35 14.80
C LEU A 710 0.50 -13.47 13.89
N THR A 711 0.57 -13.25 12.59
CA THR A 711 0.22 -14.25 11.57
C THR A 711 1.48 -14.94 11.05
N TYR A 712 1.42 -16.26 10.82
CA TYR A 712 2.58 -16.99 10.31
C TYR A 712 3.04 -16.43 8.96
N GLY A 713 4.36 -16.33 8.78
CA GLY A 713 4.99 -15.86 7.55
C GLY A 713 4.83 -14.36 7.27
N SER A 714 4.19 -13.62 8.17
CA SER A 714 3.92 -12.18 8.06
C SER A 714 4.71 -11.40 9.11
N GLN A 715 5.23 -10.24 8.70
CA GLN A 715 5.80 -9.27 9.66
C GLN A 715 4.68 -8.63 10.48
N GLY A 716 4.92 -8.52 11.77
CA GLY A 716 4.06 -7.85 12.72
C GLY A 716 4.80 -6.71 13.43
N ILE A 717 4.07 -5.65 13.73
CA ILE A 717 4.57 -4.50 14.48
C ILE A 717 3.88 -4.50 15.84
N LEU A 718 4.65 -4.74 16.90
CA LEU A 718 4.12 -4.74 18.26
C LEU A 718 4.38 -3.39 18.92
N ASN A 719 3.31 -2.75 19.39
CA ASN A 719 3.40 -1.57 20.25
C ASN A 719 3.81 -1.98 21.66
N ILE A 720 4.91 -1.41 22.15
CA ILE A 720 5.46 -1.69 23.47
C ILE A 720 5.40 -0.41 24.33
N SER A 721 4.92 -0.55 25.57
CA SER A 721 4.78 0.55 26.53
C SER A 721 5.66 0.31 27.76
N ASN A 722 6.08 1.37 28.45
CA ASN A 722 6.82 1.21 29.70
C ASN A 722 5.86 0.69 30.80
N LEU A 723 6.24 -0.42 31.43
CA LEU A 723 5.45 -1.08 32.48
C LEU A 723 5.13 -0.14 33.65
N SER A 724 6.04 0.78 33.96
CA SER A 724 5.88 1.75 35.05
C SER A 724 4.82 2.84 34.79
N THR A 725 4.38 3.00 33.53
CA THR A 725 3.49 4.09 33.09
C THR A 725 2.09 3.62 32.67
N GLN A 726 1.65 2.43 33.13
CA GLN A 726 0.40 1.75 32.74
C GLN A 726 -0.69 2.67 32.16
N GLY A 727 -0.81 2.70 30.82
CA GLY A 727 -2.09 3.00 30.17
C GLY A 727 -2.27 4.28 29.35
N SER A 728 -1.26 4.96 28.80
CA SER A 728 -1.61 6.03 27.81
C SER A 728 -0.73 6.27 26.58
N CYS A 729 0.52 5.80 26.50
CA CYS A 729 1.36 6.07 25.32
C CYS A 729 2.23 4.87 24.90
N THR A 730 2.27 4.55 23.61
CA THR A 730 3.28 3.65 23.03
C THR A 730 4.66 4.28 23.20
N HIS A 731 5.62 3.57 23.78
CA HIS A 731 6.98 4.07 24.05
C HIS A 731 8.02 3.53 23.08
N ALA A 732 7.75 2.35 22.52
CA ALA A 732 8.60 1.70 21.56
C ALA A 732 7.76 0.81 20.64
N VAL A 733 8.37 0.43 19.52
CA VAL A 733 7.84 -0.49 18.55
C VAL A 733 8.84 -1.63 18.39
N LEU A 734 8.34 -2.86 18.39
CA LEU A 734 9.12 -4.06 18.13
C LEU A 734 8.64 -4.68 16.83
N GLU A 735 9.50 -4.78 15.83
CA GLU A 735 9.18 -5.53 14.62
C GLU A 735 9.51 -7.02 14.84
N VAL A 736 8.53 -7.87 14.57
CA VAL A 736 8.62 -9.30 14.80
C VAL A 736 8.02 -10.09 13.63
N GLU A 737 8.33 -11.37 13.55
CA GLU A 737 7.75 -12.27 12.55
C GLU A 737 7.56 -13.66 13.15
N LEU A 738 6.38 -14.25 12.95
CA LEU A 738 6.07 -15.59 13.45
C LEU A 738 6.37 -16.63 12.36
N ARG A 739 7.18 -17.65 12.66
CA ARG A 739 7.52 -18.73 11.72
C ARG A 739 7.49 -20.11 12.36
N GLN A 740 7.34 -21.13 11.50
CA GLN A 740 7.55 -22.53 11.85
C GLN A 740 8.84 -23.02 11.21
N VAL A 741 9.70 -23.65 12.01
CA VAL A 741 11.04 -24.05 11.55
C VAL A 741 11.42 -25.42 12.12
N PRO A 742 12.21 -26.23 11.41
CA PRO A 742 12.81 -27.43 12.00
C PRO A 742 13.71 -27.05 13.19
N TYR A 743 13.54 -27.70 14.33
CA TYR A 743 14.30 -27.38 15.55
C TYR A 743 15.82 -27.46 15.35
N ASP A 744 16.30 -28.45 14.59
CA ASP A 744 17.74 -28.62 14.30
C ASP A 744 18.32 -27.42 13.51
N TYR A 745 17.52 -26.81 12.64
CA TYR A 745 17.95 -25.65 11.85
C TYR A 745 18.05 -24.41 12.75
N PHE A 746 17.09 -24.24 13.65
CA PHE A 746 17.14 -23.22 14.70
C PHE A 746 18.39 -23.36 15.57
N GLU A 747 18.71 -24.56 16.07
CA GLU A 747 19.90 -24.79 16.90
C GLU A 747 21.21 -24.55 16.14
N GLN A 748 21.27 -24.92 14.86
CA GLN A 748 22.45 -24.67 14.04
C GLN A 748 22.66 -23.17 13.81
N ARG A 749 21.58 -22.41 13.62
CA ARG A 749 21.69 -20.96 13.43
C ARG A 749 22.09 -20.23 14.71
N GLN A 750 21.57 -20.61 15.86
CA GLN A 750 21.97 -20.05 17.16
C GLN A 750 23.49 -20.18 17.44
N LYS A 751 24.20 -21.03 16.68
CA LYS A 751 25.66 -21.21 16.74
C LYS A 751 26.44 -20.39 15.70
N TRP A 752 25.78 -19.55 14.90
CA TRP A 752 26.48 -18.68 13.95
C TRP A 752 27.21 -17.58 14.69
N ASN A 753 28.53 -17.49 14.45
CA ASN A 753 29.33 -16.35 14.87
C ASN A 753 29.33 -15.28 13.76
N SER A 754 29.85 -14.09 14.08
CA SER A 754 29.95 -12.97 13.14
C SER A 754 30.67 -13.34 11.85
N LYS A 755 31.67 -14.24 11.89
CA LYS A 755 32.37 -14.72 10.70
C LYS A 755 31.45 -15.46 9.72
N ARG A 756 30.53 -16.29 10.22
CA ARG A 756 29.58 -16.99 9.34
C ARG A 756 28.57 -16.03 8.72
N GLN A 757 28.16 -15.01 9.46
CA GLN A 757 27.27 -13.96 8.94
C GLN A 757 27.95 -13.15 7.83
N ILE A 758 29.22 -12.74 8.02
CA ILE A 758 30.04 -12.08 7.00
C ILE A 758 30.14 -12.94 5.73
N ASN A 759 30.51 -14.21 5.89
CA ASN A 759 30.63 -15.13 4.76
C ASN A 759 29.32 -15.26 3.98
N TYR A 760 28.20 -15.36 4.69
CA TYR A 760 26.89 -15.48 4.08
C TYR A 760 26.46 -14.19 3.37
N ALA A 761 26.70 -13.03 3.99
CA ALA A 761 26.45 -11.72 3.37
C ALA A 761 27.20 -11.56 2.04
N ALA A 762 28.48 -11.94 2.02
CA ALA A 762 29.31 -11.88 0.83
C ALA A 762 28.81 -12.81 -0.29
N CYS A 763 28.50 -14.07 0.04
CA CYS A 763 27.96 -15.03 -0.94
C CYS A 763 26.58 -14.60 -1.47
N LEU A 764 25.71 -14.13 -0.59
CA LEU A 764 24.37 -13.67 -0.95
C LEU A 764 24.44 -12.42 -1.84
N GLY A 765 25.36 -11.49 -1.55
CA GLY A 765 25.63 -10.31 -2.38
C GLY A 765 26.07 -10.67 -3.79
N TYR A 766 27.06 -11.56 -3.90
CA TYR A 766 27.56 -12.01 -5.21
C TYR A 766 26.45 -12.72 -6.02
N ALA A 767 25.70 -13.61 -5.39
CA ALA A 767 24.57 -14.31 -6.02
C ALA A 767 23.47 -13.34 -6.48
N PHE A 768 23.17 -12.32 -5.67
CA PHE A 768 22.21 -11.28 -6.01
C PHE A 768 22.67 -10.45 -7.21
N GLY A 769 23.94 -10.07 -7.26
CA GLY A 769 24.52 -9.37 -8.41
C GLY A 769 24.40 -10.16 -9.72
N LEU A 770 24.66 -11.47 -9.69
CA LEU A 770 24.46 -12.33 -10.88
C LEU A 770 22.99 -12.41 -11.31
N ARG A 771 22.06 -12.57 -10.36
CA ARG A 771 20.63 -12.62 -10.70
C ARG A 771 20.07 -11.30 -11.21
N LEU A 772 20.64 -10.17 -10.81
CA LEU A 772 20.28 -8.87 -11.40
C LEU A 772 20.55 -8.82 -12.91
N LEU A 773 21.58 -9.54 -13.40
CA LEU A 773 21.89 -9.62 -14.82
C LEU A 773 20.86 -10.47 -15.57
N GLU A 774 20.40 -11.55 -14.96
CA GLU A 774 19.41 -12.45 -15.55
C GLU A 774 18.00 -11.83 -15.62
N LEU A 775 17.70 -10.81 -14.80
CA LEU A 775 16.47 -10.04 -14.92
C LEU A 775 16.47 -9.07 -16.12
N ASP A 776 17.64 -8.85 -16.74
CA ASP A 776 17.84 -7.98 -17.92
C ASP A 776 17.88 -8.77 -19.24
N GLU A 777 18.03 -10.11 -19.20
CA GLU A 777 18.00 -11.03 -20.36
C GLU A 777 16.58 -11.55 -20.65
#